data_AF-A0A1F4SSG1-F1
#
_entry.id   AF-A0A1F4SSG1-F1
#
_cell.length_a   1.000
_cell.length_b   1.000
_cell.length_c   1.000
_cell.angle_alpha   90.00
_cell.angle_beta   90.00
_cell.angle_gamma   90.00
#
_symmetry.space_group_name_H-M   'P 1'
#
loop_
_entity.id
_entity.type
_entity.pdbx_description
1 polymer ?
#
loop_
_entity_poly.entity_id
_entity_poly.type
_entity_poly.pdbx_seq_one_letter_code
_entity_poly.pdbx_strand_id
1 'polypeptide(L)'
;MKKTIYFILFFAMIFITAATAQTFDPTFETVSTINETNFAQKFNDYLGYVYDSHGCLHFTPSDIYLLTQTIPKGISLTIKPYQIKKEEDISFMDKTPYFAEKTKTSDDIKRDKELFTSSTTEIVVYPSLNKLLIKVKGLPYAKVEALSGPPNKLLIAFDVPKDGQIEWDSWLTTPTDPGNYTILRSTDHYISNAYYKNTIVPFGAWIIKKNGIWSYQEKEKWYRLPQHIIEDLNRPLENRIYNYYDVTVDKNGKIKAARYAGHDFGKNVLLWTVDGKNHYPEMGYAAGELYYEQIILVKDIVYLLTIDGDDDFESLVLKNKNFSTYKELAEFIRTKGKIASKNIPSRVFSYYRLYNGFEMTNDDYKNIDARVLKAFKEYKENTLPRDAISREKELGLVYFLKMNSLVVDKEAGWYEKIKRDWEFWKKLRIGSRQDFKDMGILSAANRQNLLEGWINDRLEFRSITSPKQAKNLQTLTFASFFKPQEEGSLFDARERAEMFKVIEEVSISDSTGLNLYSVDALNDYNFGILLNDILGELYKSHGCMHVSPRNSLFLYTFLPIGAQITIYEYSKKLEEAQFKDIPYLSDLVNFTNDLENLKNKFSVTSEVNVAVYPASGFWVVYLGDKPFTKLRVRGGPQAKMYLVQGREKNGKPVFESHLAYPTTPGTFYVFKKTGHYISNIYYDTTLIEQGGLIKKEGKEWVYEKQEEKWAQIPSVLRSDLSKPEDKREYTYYDPVKNGSGEVMSVRWGSHPFGKYAIQTTKDRKNAFPELIHSSGDLIMEERQLINDLIKVLSAPFDELDKCAKYSADFDLYRICYDFVNDPSREDLIQPRERGSYRLYHNLSLTAKELSILPQDVVIANKVLRGKEKLTDSEINILVSYGIANKRGGQLKLDMPKILGLQFDTYQYVVMIQKYAHHYKVLKDRWEELTELRRSILKDFNAFVIKDPLLFHNFLRELMVRRTELKKLTQKEALEILKGLI
;
A
#
# COMPACT_ATOMS: atom_id res chain seq x y z
N MET A 1 -52.89 -16.46 14.41
CA MET A 1 -52.32 -15.10 14.39
C MET A 1 -50.89 -15.01 14.92
N LYS A 2 -50.57 -15.45 16.16
CA LYS A 2 -49.20 -15.32 16.70
C LYS A 2 -48.10 -16.01 15.86
N LYS A 3 -48.36 -17.20 15.30
CA LYS A 3 -47.38 -17.91 14.44
C LYS A 3 -47.08 -17.21 13.09
N THR A 4 -48.05 -16.51 12.52
CA THR A 4 -47.89 -15.77 11.26
C THR A 4 -47.05 -14.49 11.45
N ILE A 5 -47.18 -13.84 12.61
CA ILE A 5 -46.40 -12.66 12.97
C ILE A 5 -44.92 -13.01 13.18
N TYR A 6 -44.60 -14.13 13.82
CA TYR A 6 -43.21 -14.60 13.96
C TYR A 6 -42.58 -15.01 12.62
N PHE A 7 -43.36 -15.57 11.69
CA PHE A 7 -42.86 -15.95 10.37
C PHE A 7 -42.54 -14.72 9.49
N ILE A 8 -43.36 -13.67 9.59
CA ILE A 8 -43.13 -12.39 8.90
C ILE A 8 -41.97 -11.62 9.53
N LEU A 9 -41.85 -11.62 10.87
CA LEU A 9 -40.71 -11.00 11.57
C LEU A 9 -39.39 -11.72 11.27
N PHE A 10 -39.39 -13.05 11.12
CA PHE A 10 -38.19 -13.82 10.76
C PHE A 10 -37.77 -13.57 9.30
N PHE A 11 -38.73 -13.50 8.36
CA PHE A 11 -38.43 -13.14 6.96
C PHE A 11 -38.00 -11.67 6.82
N ALA A 12 -38.61 -10.75 7.57
CA ALA A 12 -38.19 -9.35 7.61
C ALA A 12 -36.79 -9.21 8.23
N MET A 13 -36.46 -9.98 9.27
CA MET A 13 -35.13 -9.98 9.87
C MET A 13 -34.08 -10.58 8.91
N ILE A 14 -34.42 -11.64 8.15
CA ILE A 14 -33.55 -12.18 7.09
C ILE A 14 -33.34 -11.17 5.95
N PHE A 15 -34.39 -10.44 5.54
CA PHE A 15 -34.27 -9.39 4.52
C PHE A 15 -33.52 -8.15 5.03
N ILE A 16 -33.64 -7.78 6.31
CA ILE A 16 -32.89 -6.68 6.91
C ILE A 16 -31.42 -7.05 7.12
N THR A 17 -31.09 -8.31 7.42
CA THR A 17 -29.68 -8.77 7.49
C THR A 17 -29.06 -9.05 6.12
N ALA A 18 -29.87 -9.35 5.09
CA ALA A 18 -29.39 -9.48 3.71
C ALA A 18 -29.20 -8.10 3.03
N ALA A 19 -29.94 -7.07 3.46
CA ALA A 19 -29.77 -5.70 2.98
C ALA A 19 -28.53 -4.98 3.58
N THR A 20 -27.95 -5.48 4.68
CA THR A 20 -26.74 -4.90 5.29
C THR A 20 -25.43 -5.59 4.86
N ALA A 21 -25.48 -6.49 3.88
CA ALA A 21 -24.30 -7.12 3.29
C ALA A 21 -24.17 -6.87 1.77
N GLN A 22 -24.84 -5.84 1.23
CA GLN A 22 -24.35 -5.19 0.03
C GLN A 22 -23.16 -4.33 0.43
N THR A 23 -21.96 -4.92 0.39
CA THR A 23 -20.75 -4.14 0.13
C THR A 23 -21.00 -3.37 -1.16
N PHE A 24 -21.40 -2.11 -1.04
CA PHE A 24 -21.40 -1.16 -2.14
C PHE A 24 -19.94 -1.06 -2.59
N ASP A 25 -19.57 -1.82 -3.63
CA ASP A 25 -18.33 -1.58 -4.37
C ASP A 25 -18.52 -0.16 -4.94
N PRO A 26 -17.74 0.85 -4.50
CA PRO A 26 -17.91 2.22 -4.98
C PRO A 26 -17.79 2.19 -6.49
N THR A 27 -18.90 2.45 -7.18
CA THR A 27 -18.92 2.34 -8.64
C THR A 27 -18.28 3.60 -9.18
N PHE A 28 -16.97 3.53 -9.46
CA PHE A 28 -16.19 4.61 -10.05
C PHE A 28 -16.80 5.08 -11.38
N GLU A 29 -16.80 6.39 -11.61
CA GLU A 29 -17.49 7.00 -12.78
C GLU A 29 -16.91 6.48 -14.10
N THR A 30 -15.58 6.32 -14.16
CA THR A 30 -14.84 5.76 -15.31
C THR A 30 -15.28 4.34 -15.59
N VAL A 31 -15.40 3.51 -14.55
CA VAL A 31 -15.82 2.11 -14.69
C VAL A 31 -17.26 2.02 -15.17
N SER A 32 -18.15 2.86 -14.64
CA SER A 32 -19.56 2.95 -15.10
C SER A 32 -19.63 3.39 -16.55
N THR A 33 -18.96 4.49 -16.89
CA THR A 33 -18.94 5.07 -18.24
C THR A 33 -18.42 4.06 -19.26
N ILE A 34 -17.37 3.30 -18.92
CA ILE A 34 -16.80 2.29 -19.83
C ILE A 34 -17.77 1.12 -20.02
N ASN A 35 -18.41 0.64 -18.96
CA ASN A 35 -19.39 -0.45 -19.04
C ASN A 35 -20.64 -0.08 -19.83
N GLU A 36 -21.13 1.15 -19.68
CA GLU A 36 -22.30 1.68 -20.40
C GLU A 36 -22.02 1.92 -21.90
N THR A 37 -20.75 2.16 -22.24
CA THR A 37 -20.35 2.45 -23.63
C THR A 37 -20.22 1.17 -24.45
N ASN A 38 -20.80 1.18 -25.66
CA ASN A 38 -20.61 0.14 -26.65
C ASN A 38 -19.32 0.38 -27.46
N PHE A 39 -18.17 0.03 -26.87
CA PHE A 39 -16.87 0.21 -27.52
C PHE A 39 -16.74 -0.59 -28.81
N ALA A 40 -17.31 -1.80 -28.88
CA ALA A 40 -17.28 -2.62 -30.08
C ALA A 40 -17.88 -1.89 -31.30
N GLN A 41 -19.07 -1.29 -31.14
CA GLN A 41 -19.69 -0.49 -32.20
C GLN A 41 -18.85 0.76 -32.54
N LYS A 42 -18.35 1.46 -31.53
CA LYS A 42 -17.55 2.68 -31.72
C LYS A 42 -16.24 2.39 -32.49
N PHE A 43 -15.57 1.28 -32.16
CA PHE A 43 -14.36 0.85 -32.85
C PHE A 43 -14.64 0.23 -34.21
N ASN A 44 -15.78 -0.41 -34.43
CA ASN A 44 -16.19 -0.79 -35.79
C ASN A 44 -16.33 0.44 -36.69
N ASP A 45 -16.89 1.56 -36.19
CA ASP A 45 -16.87 2.84 -36.92
C ASP A 45 -15.42 3.32 -37.10
N TYR A 46 -14.60 3.38 -36.05
CA TYR A 46 -13.24 3.91 -36.15
C TYR A 46 -12.35 3.13 -37.11
N LEU A 47 -12.30 1.80 -37.00
CA LEU A 47 -11.44 0.94 -37.82
C LEU A 47 -11.79 1.03 -39.32
N GLY A 48 -13.01 1.45 -39.66
CA GLY A 48 -13.39 1.74 -41.03
C GLY A 48 -13.55 0.48 -41.87
N TYR A 49 -12.72 0.33 -42.90
CA TYR A 49 -12.84 -0.77 -43.87
C TYR A 49 -12.04 -2.00 -43.44
N VAL A 50 -12.51 -3.17 -43.84
CA VAL A 50 -11.81 -4.45 -43.65
C VAL A 50 -10.85 -4.68 -44.82
N TYR A 51 -9.65 -5.22 -44.59
CA TYR A 51 -8.72 -5.57 -45.68
C TYR A 51 -9.35 -6.61 -46.62
N ASP A 52 -9.13 -6.52 -47.93
CA ASP A 52 -9.76 -7.46 -48.87
C ASP A 52 -9.25 -8.90 -48.69
N SER A 53 -9.99 -9.82 -49.28
CA SER A 53 -9.84 -11.25 -49.09
C SER A 53 -9.43 -11.98 -50.37
N HIS A 54 -8.62 -13.04 -50.22
CA HIS A 54 -8.31 -14.02 -51.28
C HIS A 54 -9.46 -14.97 -51.62
N GLY A 55 -10.71 -14.52 -51.46
CA GLY A 55 -11.92 -15.31 -51.65
C GLY A 55 -12.60 -15.78 -50.35
N CYS A 56 -11.99 -15.52 -49.18
CA CYS A 56 -12.61 -15.74 -47.87
C CYS A 56 -13.58 -14.60 -47.50
N LEU A 57 -14.20 -14.67 -46.32
CA LEU A 57 -14.99 -13.56 -45.77
C LEU A 57 -14.22 -12.83 -44.67
N HIS A 58 -13.98 -11.54 -44.85
CA HIS A 58 -13.32 -10.74 -43.82
C HIS A 58 -14.31 -9.88 -43.04
N PHE A 59 -14.07 -9.77 -41.75
CA PHE A 59 -14.94 -9.08 -40.79
C PHE A 59 -14.16 -8.04 -39.97
N THR A 60 -14.88 -7.19 -39.25
CA THR A 60 -14.29 -6.42 -38.15
C THR A 60 -13.96 -7.35 -36.96
N PRO A 61 -12.98 -7.00 -36.11
CA PRO A 61 -12.62 -7.76 -34.91
C PRO A 61 -13.79 -8.12 -34.00
N SER A 62 -14.71 -7.18 -33.77
CA SER A 62 -15.87 -7.40 -32.90
C SER A 62 -16.96 -8.22 -33.59
N ASP A 63 -17.19 -8.07 -34.89
CA ASP A 63 -18.19 -8.87 -35.60
C ASP A 63 -17.79 -10.34 -35.69
N ILE A 64 -16.53 -10.64 -36.02
CA ILE A 64 -16.08 -12.04 -36.02
C ILE A 64 -16.10 -12.64 -34.62
N TYR A 65 -15.77 -11.87 -33.58
CA TYR A 65 -15.88 -12.32 -32.20
C TYR A 65 -17.33 -12.71 -31.88
N LEU A 66 -18.31 -11.85 -32.19
CA LEU A 66 -19.72 -12.16 -31.98
C LEU A 66 -20.16 -13.42 -32.73
N LEU A 67 -19.78 -13.55 -34.00
CA LEU A 67 -20.09 -14.73 -34.80
C LEU A 67 -19.51 -16.01 -34.19
N THR A 68 -18.23 -16.00 -33.78
CA THR A 68 -17.60 -17.20 -33.19
C THR A 68 -18.14 -17.57 -31.81
N GLN A 69 -18.65 -16.59 -31.05
CA GLN A 69 -19.27 -16.83 -29.75
C GLN A 69 -20.72 -17.32 -29.84
N THR A 70 -21.46 -16.95 -30.89
CA THR A 70 -22.92 -17.14 -30.96
C THR A 70 -23.39 -18.15 -32.02
N ILE A 71 -22.67 -18.33 -33.13
CA ILE A 71 -23.09 -19.21 -34.23
C ILE A 71 -22.64 -20.65 -33.94
N PRO A 72 -23.55 -21.61 -33.66
CA PRO A 72 -23.19 -23.01 -33.48
C PRO A 72 -22.80 -23.72 -34.77
N LYS A 73 -22.06 -24.81 -34.61
CA LYS A 73 -21.78 -25.80 -35.67
C LYS A 73 -23.10 -26.32 -36.26
N GLY A 74 -23.11 -26.52 -37.58
CA GLY A 74 -24.22 -27.16 -38.31
C GLY A 74 -25.26 -26.19 -38.87
N ILE A 75 -25.11 -24.88 -38.65
CA ILE A 75 -25.98 -23.86 -39.27
C ILE A 75 -25.73 -23.78 -40.78
N SER A 76 -26.80 -23.57 -41.55
CA SER A 76 -26.72 -23.33 -42.98
C SER A 76 -26.18 -21.92 -43.28
N LEU A 77 -25.24 -21.85 -44.22
CA LEU A 77 -24.64 -20.64 -44.76
C LEU A 77 -24.88 -20.60 -46.28
N THR A 78 -25.56 -19.58 -46.78
CA THR A 78 -25.76 -19.36 -48.22
C THR A 78 -24.97 -18.16 -48.68
N ILE A 79 -24.05 -18.34 -49.63
CA ILE A 79 -23.32 -17.25 -50.28
C ILE A 79 -23.98 -16.97 -51.64
N LYS A 80 -24.46 -15.73 -51.83
CA LYS A 80 -25.15 -15.30 -53.05
C LYS A 80 -24.16 -14.98 -54.17
N PRO A 81 -24.56 -15.09 -55.45
CA PRO A 81 -23.76 -14.57 -56.56
C PRO A 81 -23.52 -13.04 -56.45
N TYR A 82 -22.42 -12.55 -57.01
CA TYR A 82 -22.11 -11.10 -57.04
C TYR A 82 -23.17 -10.28 -57.79
N GLN A 83 -23.82 -10.86 -58.80
CA GLN A 83 -24.96 -10.22 -59.46
C GLN A 83 -26.24 -10.56 -58.70
N ILE A 84 -26.80 -9.58 -58.00
CA ILE A 84 -28.10 -9.71 -57.33
C ILE A 84 -29.18 -9.77 -58.41
N LYS A 85 -30.07 -10.76 -58.29
CA LYS A 85 -31.19 -10.91 -59.22
C LYS A 85 -32.15 -9.74 -59.04
N LYS A 86 -32.74 -9.25 -60.14
CA LYS A 86 -33.60 -8.06 -60.14
C LYS A 86 -34.85 -8.25 -59.27
N GLU A 87 -35.30 -9.49 -59.09
CA GLU A 87 -36.49 -9.86 -58.33
C GLU A 87 -36.21 -10.09 -56.83
N GLU A 88 -34.95 -10.03 -56.39
CA GLU A 88 -34.57 -10.26 -54.99
C GLU A 88 -34.73 -8.96 -54.17
N ASP A 89 -35.68 -8.95 -53.23
CA ASP A 89 -35.89 -7.82 -52.33
C ASP A 89 -34.78 -7.75 -51.29
N ILE A 90 -33.95 -6.70 -51.36
CA ILE A 90 -32.87 -6.41 -50.40
C ILE A 90 -33.19 -5.23 -49.48
N SER A 91 -34.39 -4.65 -49.56
CA SER A 91 -34.78 -3.46 -48.79
C SER A 91 -34.83 -3.70 -47.27
N PHE A 92 -34.96 -4.96 -46.84
CA PHE A 92 -34.89 -5.33 -45.43
C PHE A 92 -33.48 -5.10 -44.84
N MET A 93 -32.43 -5.06 -45.68
CA MET A 93 -31.04 -4.94 -45.23
C MET A 93 -30.82 -3.61 -44.50
N ASP A 94 -31.41 -2.52 -44.96
CA ASP A 94 -31.28 -1.20 -44.33
C ASP A 94 -31.95 -1.16 -42.96
N LYS A 95 -33.09 -1.85 -42.82
CA LYS A 95 -33.87 -1.92 -41.57
C LYS A 95 -33.33 -2.90 -40.54
N THR A 96 -32.48 -3.84 -40.97
CA THR A 96 -31.88 -4.84 -40.07
C THR A 96 -30.74 -4.18 -39.29
N PRO A 97 -30.72 -4.26 -37.93
CA PRO A 97 -29.67 -3.64 -37.13
C PRO A 97 -28.34 -4.39 -37.27
N TYR A 98 -27.23 -3.70 -37.01
CA TYR A 98 -25.94 -4.37 -36.94
C TYR A 98 -25.86 -5.29 -35.70
N PHE A 99 -25.11 -6.39 -35.79
CA PHE A 99 -25.03 -7.33 -34.69
C PHE A 99 -24.38 -6.70 -33.44
N ALA A 100 -23.29 -5.96 -33.63
CA ALA A 100 -22.63 -5.19 -32.57
C ALA A 100 -23.51 -4.06 -31.98
N GLU A 101 -24.57 -3.60 -32.66
CA GLU A 101 -25.52 -2.64 -32.09
C GLU A 101 -26.52 -3.31 -31.14
N LYS A 102 -26.90 -4.55 -31.48
CA LYS A 102 -27.89 -5.33 -30.74
C LYS A 102 -27.30 -5.98 -29.49
N THR A 103 -26.02 -6.32 -29.52
CA THR A 103 -25.30 -7.01 -28.45
C THR A 103 -24.40 -6.02 -27.73
N LYS A 104 -24.61 -5.80 -26.42
CA LYS A 104 -23.81 -4.82 -25.63
C LYS A 104 -23.02 -5.48 -24.50
N THR A 105 -23.46 -6.65 -24.06
CA THR A 105 -22.93 -7.32 -22.87
C THR A 105 -22.69 -8.81 -23.13
N SER A 106 -21.96 -9.46 -22.23
CA SER A 106 -21.76 -10.91 -22.26
C SER A 106 -23.08 -11.68 -22.05
N ASP A 107 -24.07 -11.10 -21.37
CA ASP A 107 -25.38 -11.72 -21.20
C ASP A 107 -26.22 -11.66 -22.48
N ASP A 108 -26.06 -10.61 -23.29
CA ASP A 108 -26.64 -10.57 -24.64
C ASP A 108 -26.07 -11.69 -25.52
N ILE A 109 -24.75 -11.94 -25.46
CA ILE A 109 -24.09 -13.04 -26.18
C ILE A 109 -24.65 -14.40 -25.75
N LYS A 110 -24.86 -14.62 -24.45
CA LYS A 110 -25.46 -15.87 -23.94
C LYS A 110 -26.88 -16.04 -24.48
N ARG A 111 -27.70 -14.99 -24.43
CA ARG A 111 -29.06 -15.00 -24.98
C ARG A 111 -29.06 -15.31 -26.48
N ASP A 112 -28.19 -14.66 -27.26
CA ASP A 112 -28.10 -14.87 -28.70
C ASP A 112 -27.63 -16.29 -29.03
N LYS A 113 -26.69 -16.84 -28.25
CA LYS A 113 -26.23 -18.23 -28.36
C LYS A 113 -27.33 -19.26 -28.07
N GLU A 114 -28.22 -18.98 -27.12
CA GLU A 114 -29.39 -19.83 -26.82
C GLU A 114 -30.46 -19.73 -27.91
N LEU A 115 -30.62 -18.54 -28.49
CA LEU A 115 -31.57 -18.29 -29.58
C LEU A 115 -31.11 -18.95 -30.90
N PHE A 116 -29.81 -18.95 -31.16
CA PHE A 116 -29.27 -19.47 -32.41
C PHE A 116 -29.10 -20.98 -32.37
N THR A 117 -29.86 -21.68 -33.21
CA THR A 117 -29.81 -23.14 -33.32
C THR A 117 -29.75 -23.57 -34.78
N SER A 118 -29.19 -24.75 -35.06
CA SER A 118 -29.15 -25.31 -36.43
C SER A 118 -30.53 -25.51 -37.07
N SER A 119 -31.59 -25.57 -36.27
CA SER A 119 -32.96 -25.75 -36.74
C SER A 119 -33.71 -24.45 -37.04
N THR A 120 -33.24 -23.33 -36.49
CA THR A 120 -33.94 -22.03 -36.57
C THR A 120 -33.11 -20.93 -37.20
N THR A 121 -31.80 -21.09 -37.32
CA THR A 121 -30.89 -20.04 -37.76
C THR A 121 -30.30 -20.36 -39.12
N GLU A 122 -30.31 -19.37 -40.01
CA GLU A 122 -29.62 -19.41 -41.30
C GLU A 122 -28.80 -18.13 -41.48
N ILE A 123 -27.67 -18.26 -42.19
CA ILE A 123 -26.78 -17.14 -42.50
C ILE A 123 -26.77 -16.95 -44.01
N VAL A 124 -26.90 -15.70 -44.47
CA VAL A 124 -26.88 -15.36 -45.90
C VAL A 124 -25.85 -14.27 -46.14
N VAL A 125 -24.90 -14.52 -47.03
CA VAL A 125 -23.87 -13.56 -47.44
C VAL A 125 -24.24 -12.98 -48.79
N TYR A 126 -24.15 -11.65 -48.90
CA TYR A 126 -24.38 -10.88 -50.12
C TYR A 126 -23.06 -10.21 -50.53
N PRO A 127 -22.22 -10.87 -51.36
CA PRO A 127 -20.89 -10.36 -51.71
C PRO A 127 -20.90 -8.96 -52.33
N SER A 128 -21.87 -8.66 -53.19
CA SER A 128 -21.98 -7.33 -53.82
C SER A 128 -22.47 -6.21 -52.89
N LEU A 129 -23.00 -6.55 -51.72
CA LEU A 129 -23.37 -5.58 -50.69
C LEU A 129 -22.32 -5.51 -49.57
N ASN A 130 -21.33 -6.40 -49.57
CA ASN A 130 -20.39 -6.62 -48.46
C ASN A 130 -21.11 -6.85 -47.12
N LYS A 131 -22.22 -7.59 -47.12
CA LYS A 131 -23.01 -7.88 -45.91
C LYS A 131 -23.17 -9.37 -45.68
N LEU A 132 -23.17 -9.74 -44.41
CA LEU A 132 -23.69 -11.02 -43.92
C LEU A 132 -24.94 -10.75 -43.08
N LEU A 133 -25.99 -11.50 -43.36
CA LEU A 133 -27.28 -11.44 -42.70
C LEU A 133 -27.50 -12.70 -41.87
N ILE A 134 -27.85 -12.51 -40.61
CA ILE A 134 -28.30 -13.58 -39.70
C ILE A 134 -29.82 -13.55 -39.71
N LYS A 135 -30.45 -14.69 -39.98
CA LYS A 135 -31.90 -14.86 -39.89
C LYS A 135 -32.26 -15.89 -38.84
N VAL A 136 -33.35 -15.65 -38.13
CA VAL A 136 -33.92 -16.55 -37.13
C VAL A 136 -35.37 -16.82 -37.49
N LYS A 137 -35.72 -18.10 -37.66
CA LYS A 137 -37.03 -18.58 -38.13
C LYS A 137 -37.46 -17.91 -39.45
N GLY A 138 -36.49 -17.72 -40.35
CA GLY A 138 -36.69 -17.10 -41.67
C GLY A 138 -36.75 -15.56 -41.67
N LEU A 139 -36.75 -14.90 -40.51
CA LEU A 139 -36.82 -13.44 -40.40
C LEU A 139 -35.42 -12.82 -40.20
N PRO A 140 -35.09 -11.67 -40.83
CA PRO A 140 -33.87 -10.91 -40.55
C PRO A 140 -33.73 -10.57 -39.06
N TYR A 141 -32.62 -10.98 -38.45
CA TYR A 141 -32.34 -10.73 -37.03
C TYR A 141 -31.29 -9.65 -36.82
N ALA A 142 -30.15 -9.79 -37.49
CA ALA A 142 -29.01 -8.87 -37.43
C ALA A 142 -28.17 -8.96 -38.71
N LYS A 143 -27.38 -7.92 -39.00
CA LYS A 143 -26.40 -7.89 -40.09
C LYS A 143 -25.00 -7.58 -39.57
N VAL A 144 -23.97 -7.97 -40.32
CA VAL A 144 -22.57 -7.56 -40.08
C VAL A 144 -21.93 -7.16 -41.40
N GLU A 145 -20.86 -6.36 -41.31
CA GLU A 145 -19.98 -6.14 -42.45
C GLU A 145 -19.26 -7.44 -42.78
N ALA A 146 -19.28 -7.86 -44.04
CA ALA A 146 -18.61 -9.06 -44.51
C ALA A 146 -18.02 -8.81 -45.89
N LEU A 147 -16.73 -8.47 -45.92
CA LEU A 147 -16.02 -8.23 -47.17
C LEU A 147 -15.68 -9.57 -47.82
N SER A 148 -16.21 -9.79 -49.02
CA SER A 148 -15.92 -10.96 -49.84
C SER A 148 -14.72 -10.71 -50.75
N GLY A 149 -14.24 -11.73 -51.45
CA GLY A 149 -13.23 -11.57 -52.50
C GLY A 149 -13.66 -10.56 -53.59
N PRO A 150 -12.74 -10.09 -54.43
CA PRO A 150 -13.09 -9.20 -55.53
C PRO A 150 -13.92 -9.94 -56.60
N PRO A 151 -14.86 -9.28 -57.30
CA PRO A 151 -15.66 -9.90 -58.36
C PRO A 151 -14.84 -10.34 -59.59
N ASN A 152 -13.62 -9.80 -59.75
CA ASN A 152 -12.68 -10.17 -60.80
C ASN A 152 -11.41 -10.75 -60.17
N LYS A 153 -10.82 -11.74 -60.84
CA LYS A 153 -9.50 -12.27 -60.47
C LYS A 153 -8.43 -11.19 -60.63
N LEU A 154 -7.53 -11.07 -59.65
CA LEU A 154 -6.40 -10.15 -59.68
C LEU A 154 -5.21 -10.70 -58.90
N LEU A 155 -4.01 -10.25 -59.24
CA LEU A 155 -2.78 -10.58 -58.51
C LEU A 155 -2.36 -9.38 -57.67
N ILE A 156 -2.38 -9.50 -56.34
CA ILE A 156 -2.06 -8.36 -55.45
C ILE A 156 -0.57 -8.03 -55.55
N ALA A 157 -0.23 -6.73 -55.58
CA ALA A 157 1.13 -6.24 -55.41
C ALA A 157 1.30 -5.76 -53.96
N PHE A 158 2.32 -6.26 -53.24
CA PHE A 158 2.63 -5.87 -51.86
C PHE A 158 3.49 -4.60 -51.80
N ASP A 159 4.50 -4.50 -52.67
CA ASP A 159 5.29 -3.29 -52.85
C ASP A 159 5.57 -3.05 -54.34
N VAL A 160 5.57 -1.78 -54.71
CA VAL A 160 5.86 -1.30 -56.05
C VAL A 160 7.01 -0.30 -55.94
N PRO A 161 8.26 -0.78 -55.85
CA PRO A 161 9.43 0.08 -55.86
C PRO A 161 9.58 0.70 -57.26
N LYS A 162 9.83 2.01 -57.28
CA LYS A 162 10.01 2.76 -58.52
C LYS A 162 11.16 2.16 -59.33
N ASP A 163 10.88 1.79 -60.57
CA ASP A 163 11.83 1.18 -61.52
C ASP A 163 12.43 -0.16 -61.03
N GLY A 164 11.89 -0.74 -59.95
CA GLY A 164 12.32 -1.99 -59.35
C GLY A 164 11.44 -3.19 -59.68
N GLN A 165 11.75 -4.34 -59.09
CA GLN A 165 10.90 -5.53 -59.20
C GLN A 165 9.65 -5.35 -58.33
N ILE A 166 8.46 -5.59 -58.92
CA ILE A 166 7.21 -5.61 -58.15
C ILE A 166 7.16 -6.91 -57.36
N GLU A 167 6.85 -6.80 -56.08
CA GLU A 167 6.58 -7.95 -55.22
C GLU A 167 5.11 -8.33 -55.34
N TRP A 168 4.85 -9.44 -56.02
CA TRP A 168 3.51 -9.97 -56.20
C TRP A 168 3.19 -10.99 -55.13
N ASP A 169 1.91 -11.06 -54.76
CA ASP A 169 1.40 -12.20 -54.02
C ASP A 169 1.64 -13.49 -54.82
N SER A 170 2.08 -14.53 -54.12
CA SER A 170 2.22 -15.88 -54.66
C SER A 170 0.88 -16.52 -55.03
N TRP A 171 -0.24 -15.99 -54.53
CA TRP A 171 -1.58 -16.52 -54.75
C TRP A 171 -2.47 -15.53 -55.51
N LEU A 172 -3.24 -16.07 -56.45
CA LEU A 172 -4.25 -15.32 -57.17
C LEU A 172 -5.42 -15.00 -56.21
N THR A 173 -5.80 -13.74 -56.14
CA THR A 173 -7.00 -13.31 -55.41
C THR A 173 -8.22 -13.59 -56.28
N THR A 174 -9.19 -14.34 -55.74
CA THR A 174 -10.36 -14.83 -56.49
C THR A 174 -11.68 -14.38 -55.86
N PRO A 175 -12.79 -14.36 -56.62
CA PRO A 175 -14.11 -14.12 -56.06
C PRO A 175 -14.47 -15.17 -55.00
N THR A 176 -15.26 -14.78 -54.00
CA THR A 176 -15.84 -15.74 -53.05
C THR A 176 -16.85 -16.62 -53.78
N ASP A 177 -16.74 -17.93 -53.60
CA ASP A 177 -17.57 -18.90 -54.31
C ASP A 177 -19.04 -18.84 -53.82
N PRO A 178 -20.02 -18.66 -54.73
CA PRO A 178 -21.43 -18.71 -54.37
C PRO A 178 -21.88 -20.16 -54.17
N GLY A 179 -22.69 -20.40 -53.15
CA GLY A 179 -23.11 -21.77 -52.82
C GLY A 179 -23.86 -21.90 -51.51
N ASN A 180 -24.23 -23.14 -51.20
CA ASN A 180 -24.78 -23.51 -49.90
C ASN A 180 -23.73 -24.32 -49.13
N TYR A 181 -23.46 -23.87 -47.92
CA TYR A 181 -22.44 -24.37 -47.02
C TYR A 181 -23.05 -24.66 -45.65
N THR A 182 -22.27 -25.32 -44.81
CA THR A 182 -22.60 -25.57 -43.41
C THR A 182 -21.44 -25.10 -42.53
N ILE A 183 -21.76 -24.35 -41.47
CA ILE A 183 -20.76 -23.94 -40.47
C ILE A 183 -20.15 -25.18 -39.81
N LEU A 184 -18.84 -25.33 -39.92
CA LEU A 184 -18.09 -26.48 -39.42
C LEU A 184 -17.70 -26.30 -37.95
N ARG A 185 -17.07 -25.18 -37.60
CA ARG A 185 -16.64 -24.82 -36.23
C ARG A 185 -16.08 -23.40 -36.17
N SER A 186 -15.91 -22.88 -34.97
CA SER A 186 -15.06 -21.72 -34.68
C SER A 186 -13.74 -22.14 -34.01
N THR A 187 -12.69 -21.33 -34.12
CA THR A 187 -11.42 -21.49 -33.39
C THR A 187 -10.83 -20.12 -33.03
N ASP A 188 -10.11 -20.08 -31.90
CA ASP A 188 -9.38 -18.91 -31.38
C ASP A 188 -7.87 -18.94 -31.71
N HIS A 189 -7.44 -20.00 -32.40
CA HIS A 189 -6.10 -20.15 -32.98
C HIS A 189 -6.22 -21.06 -34.21
N TYR A 190 -6.08 -20.48 -35.40
CA TYR A 190 -6.15 -21.23 -36.65
C TYR A 190 -4.74 -21.46 -37.21
N ILE A 191 -4.31 -22.72 -37.23
CA ILE A 191 -3.04 -23.11 -37.82
C ILE A 191 -3.28 -23.48 -39.28
N SER A 192 -2.70 -22.72 -40.20
CA SER A 192 -2.75 -23.00 -41.63
C SER A 192 -1.56 -23.85 -42.05
N ASN A 193 -1.76 -24.86 -42.89
CA ASN A 193 -0.64 -25.60 -43.48
C ASN A 193 0.14 -24.74 -44.50
N ALA A 194 -0.56 -23.89 -45.25
CA ALA A 194 0.06 -23.01 -46.26
C ALA A 194 0.81 -21.85 -45.62
N TYR A 195 0.32 -21.34 -44.50
CA TYR A 195 0.91 -20.21 -43.76
C TYR A 195 1.50 -20.64 -42.41
N TYR A 196 1.89 -21.91 -42.27
CA TYR A 196 2.26 -22.53 -40.99
C TYR A 196 3.31 -21.73 -40.22
N LYS A 197 4.29 -21.15 -40.93
CA LYS A 197 5.34 -20.34 -40.33
C LYS A 197 4.77 -19.13 -39.56
N ASN A 198 3.77 -18.46 -40.12
CA ASN A 198 3.14 -17.28 -39.52
C ASN A 198 2.02 -17.63 -38.53
N THR A 199 1.36 -18.78 -38.71
CA THR A 199 0.18 -19.16 -37.90
C THR A 199 0.47 -20.10 -36.75
N ILE A 200 1.73 -20.51 -36.54
CA ILE A 200 2.10 -21.41 -35.43
C ILE A 200 2.08 -20.69 -34.07
N VAL A 201 2.30 -19.37 -34.07
CA VAL A 201 2.26 -18.56 -32.85
C VAL A 201 0.90 -17.86 -32.79
N PRO A 202 0.09 -18.06 -31.73
CA PRO A 202 -1.21 -17.42 -31.61
C PRO A 202 -1.11 -15.89 -31.66
N PHE A 203 -2.11 -15.23 -32.25
CA PHE A 203 -2.22 -13.77 -32.20
C PHE A 203 -2.29 -13.28 -30.75
N GLY A 204 -1.48 -12.29 -30.41
CA GLY A 204 -1.37 -11.69 -29.08
C GLY A 204 -0.59 -12.51 -28.04
N ALA A 205 0.01 -13.64 -28.44
CA ALA A 205 0.82 -14.47 -27.56
C ALA A 205 2.07 -13.70 -27.08
N TRP A 206 2.37 -13.81 -25.78
CA TRP A 206 3.63 -13.31 -25.23
C TRP A 206 4.80 -14.12 -25.79
N ILE A 207 5.79 -13.41 -26.30
CA ILE A 207 7.09 -13.94 -26.71
C ILE A 207 8.16 -13.36 -25.79
N ILE A 208 8.95 -14.21 -25.13
CA ILE A 208 9.92 -13.79 -24.11
C ILE A 208 11.25 -14.51 -24.31
N LYS A 209 12.35 -13.79 -24.10
CA LYS A 209 13.71 -14.34 -24.04
C LYS A 209 14.10 -14.63 -22.59
N LYS A 210 14.16 -15.90 -22.20
CA LYS A 210 14.64 -16.34 -20.88
C LYS A 210 15.88 -17.22 -21.05
N ASN A 211 16.95 -16.93 -20.32
CA ASN A 211 18.22 -17.68 -20.36
C ASN A 211 18.77 -17.89 -21.79
N GLY A 212 18.62 -16.87 -22.65
CA GLY A 212 19.07 -16.93 -24.05
C GLY A 212 18.10 -17.61 -25.03
N ILE A 213 17.03 -18.25 -24.55
CA ILE A 213 16.06 -18.98 -25.37
C ILE A 213 14.79 -18.13 -25.55
N TRP A 214 14.36 -17.96 -26.80
CA TRP A 214 13.07 -17.35 -27.13
C TRP A 214 11.95 -18.40 -27.05
N SER A 215 10.90 -18.07 -26.30
CA SER A 215 9.71 -18.91 -26.14
C SER A 215 8.45 -18.08 -26.27
N TYR A 216 7.35 -18.69 -26.72
CA TYR A 216 6.01 -18.10 -26.71
C TYR A 216 5.07 -18.87 -25.78
N GLN A 217 4.04 -18.20 -25.28
CA GLN A 217 3.05 -18.81 -24.40
C GLN A 217 1.75 -19.13 -25.15
N GLU A 218 1.25 -20.36 -25.00
CA GLU A 218 -0.08 -20.79 -25.45
C GLU A 218 -0.72 -21.68 -24.37
N LYS A 219 -1.96 -21.38 -23.97
CA LYS A 219 -2.70 -22.14 -22.93
C LYS A 219 -1.85 -22.41 -21.68
N GLU A 220 -1.21 -21.34 -21.19
CA GLU A 220 -0.29 -21.32 -20.03
C GLU A 220 1.02 -22.11 -20.18
N LYS A 221 1.23 -22.80 -21.30
CA LYS A 221 2.47 -23.54 -21.59
C LYS A 221 3.41 -22.71 -22.45
N TRP A 222 4.72 -22.88 -22.24
CA TRP A 222 5.76 -22.21 -23.01
C TRP A 222 6.32 -23.14 -24.09
N TYR A 223 6.35 -22.65 -25.31
CA TYR A 223 6.85 -23.35 -26.49
C TYR A 223 8.02 -22.59 -27.09
N ARG A 224 8.94 -23.30 -27.76
CA ARG A 224 10.09 -22.66 -28.43
C ARG A 224 9.60 -21.77 -29.57
N LEU A 225 10.11 -20.55 -29.64
CA LEU A 225 9.76 -19.62 -30.73
C LEU A 225 10.38 -20.10 -32.06
N PRO A 226 9.65 -20.03 -33.18
CA PRO A 226 10.18 -20.34 -34.50
C PRO A 226 11.37 -19.46 -34.88
N GLN A 227 12.35 -20.05 -35.56
CA GLN A 227 13.62 -19.39 -35.91
C GLN A 227 13.44 -18.12 -36.76
N HIS A 228 12.51 -18.12 -37.71
CA HIS A 228 12.26 -16.96 -38.57
C HIS A 228 11.69 -15.76 -37.80
N ILE A 229 10.89 -15.98 -36.74
CA ILE A 229 10.40 -14.90 -35.86
C ILE A 229 11.56 -14.37 -35.00
N ILE A 230 12.45 -15.25 -34.54
CA ILE A 230 13.67 -14.84 -33.82
C ILE A 230 14.54 -13.94 -34.71
N GLU A 231 14.74 -14.32 -35.97
CA GLU A 231 15.49 -13.54 -36.95
C GLU A 231 14.86 -12.18 -37.18
N ASP A 232 13.53 -12.12 -37.33
CA ASP A 232 12.78 -10.88 -37.52
C ASP A 232 12.87 -9.95 -36.30
N LEU A 233 12.75 -10.46 -35.07
CA LEU A 233 12.93 -9.69 -33.84
C LEU A 233 14.32 -9.04 -33.71
N ASN A 234 15.34 -9.65 -34.33
CA ASN A 234 16.70 -9.12 -34.32
C ASN A 234 16.93 -8.07 -35.42
N ARG A 235 15.97 -7.84 -36.33
CA ARG A 235 16.06 -6.79 -37.35
C ARG A 235 15.76 -5.40 -36.76
N PRO A 236 16.32 -4.33 -37.37
CA PRO A 236 15.87 -2.96 -37.13
C PRO A 236 14.36 -2.85 -37.33
N LEU A 237 13.70 -1.96 -36.59
CA LEU A 237 12.23 -1.83 -36.57
C LEU A 237 11.66 -1.63 -37.99
N GLU A 238 12.31 -0.78 -38.77
CA GLU A 238 11.97 -0.45 -40.16
C GLU A 238 12.11 -1.60 -41.15
N ASN A 239 12.78 -2.70 -40.77
CA ASN A 239 13.04 -3.87 -41.61
C ASN A 239 12.34 -5.14 -41.11
N ARG A 240 11.45 -5.01 -40.11
CA ARG A 240 10.66 -6.13 -39.62
C ARG A 240 9.53 -6.45 -40.58
N ILE A 241 9.28 -7.74 -40.73
CA ILE A 241 8.20 -8.29 -41.56
C ILE A 241 6.94 -8.49 -40.72
N TYR A 242 7.09 -8.82 -39.43
CA TYR A 242 5.95 -9.08 -38.55
C TYR A 242 5.65 -7.90 -37.63
N ASN A 243 4.38 -7.77 -37.27
CA ASN A 243 3.93 -6.82 -36.28
C ASN A 243 4.11 -7.36 -34.85
N TYR A 244 4.55 -6.46 -33.96
CA TYR A 244 4.70 -6.73 -32.53
C TYR A 244 4.23 -5.52 -31.74
N TYR A 245 3.67 -5.76 -30.56
CA TYR A 245 3.28 -4.73 -29.61
C TYR A 245 3.75 -5.09 -28.19
N ASP A 246 3.60 -4.19 -27.22
CA ASP A 246 4.10 -4.37 -25.85
C ASP A 246 5.59 -4.74 -25.77
N VAL A 247 6.40 -4.10 -26.63
CA VAL A 247 7.82 -4.40 -26.76
C VAL A 247 8.56 -3.93 -25.51
N THR A 248 9.16 -4.86 -24.80
CA THR A 248 10.04 -4.62 -23.66
C THR A 248 11.50 -4.79 -24.08
N VAL A 249 12.32 -3.79 -23.81
CA VAL A 249 13.77 -3.80 -24.08
C VAL A 249 14.60 -3.91 -22.81
N ASP A 250 15.83 -4.39 -22.96
CA ASP A 250 16.83 -4.36 -21.90
C ASP A 250 17.58 -3.03 -21.81
N LYS A 251 18.49 -2.93 -20.85
CA LYS A 251 19.32 -1.73 -20.63
C LYS A 251 20.17 -1.34 -21.85
N ASN A 252 20.39 -2.25 -22.79
CA ASN A 252 21.15 -2.04 -24.02
C ASN A 252 20.23 -1.81 -25.24
N GLY A 253 18.93 -1.62 -25.02
CA GLY A 253 17.93 -1.43 -26.08
C GLY A 253 17.56 -2.70 -26.85
N LYS A 254 18.00 -3.89 -26.42
CA LYS A 254 17.65 -5.16 -27.10
C LYS A 254 16.31 -5.69 -26.60
N ILE A 255 15.49 -6.21 -27.50
CA ILE A 255 14.17 -6.76 -27.14
C ILE A 255 14.33 -8.00 -26.24
N LYS A 256 13.57 -8.01 -25.15
CA LYS A 256 13.45 -9.13 -24.19
C LYS A 256 12.08 -9.77 -24.18
N ALA A 257 11.03 -9.00 -24.47
CA ALA A 257 9.67 -9.51 -24.57
C ALA A 257 8.85 -8.66 -25.54
N ALA A 258 7.83 -9.25 -26.15
CA ALA A 258 6.81 -8.57 -26.93
C ALA A 258 5.55 -9.44 -26.99
N ARG A 259 4.48 -8.93 -27.59
CA ARG A 259 3.34 -9.72 -28.05
C ARG A 259 3.37 -9.85 -29.57
N TYR A 260 3.09 -11.06 -30.06
CA TYR A 260 3.08 -11.37 -31.48
C TYR A 260 1.78 -10.90 -32.13
N ALA A 261 1.87 -10.13 -33.21
CA ALA A 261 0.72 -9.71 -34.02
C ALA A 261 0.90 -10.01 -35.52
N GLY A 262 1.92 -10.80 -35.88
CA GLY A 262 2.19 -11.20 -37.27
C GLY A 262 1.32 -12.35 -37.78
N HIS A 263 0.28 -12.74 -37.06
CA HIS A 263 -0.61 -13.85 -37.44
C HIS A 263 -1.70 -13.35 -38.40
N ASP A 264 -1.63 -13.77 -39.66
CA ASP A 264 -2.46 -13.26 -40.76
C ASP A 264 -3.98 -13.35 -40.52
N PHE A 265 -4.45 -14.40 -39.84
CA PHE A 265 -5.90 -14.63 -39.58
C PHE A 265 -6.42 -14.03 -38.27
N GLY A 266 -5.61 -13.22 -37.57
CA GLY A 266 -6.01 -12.63 -36.29
C GLY A 266 -6.30 -13.66 -35.20
N LYS A 267 -7.22 -13.30 -34.29
CA LYS A 267 -7.58 -14.14 -33.11
C LYS A 267 -8.74 -15.09 -33.37
N ASN A 268 -9.80 -14.66 -34.05
CA ASN A 268 -11.05 -15.44 -34.18
C ASN A 268 -11.28 -15.87 -35.63
N VAL A 269 -11.53 -17.17 -35.85
CA VAL A 269 -11.81 -17.72 -37.18
C VAL A 269 -13.08 -18.59 -37.14
N LEU A 270 -13.95 -18.39 -38.11
CA LEU A 270 -15.14 -19.20 -38.39
C LEU A 270 -14.90 -20.05 -39.64
N LEU A 271 -15.14 -21.36 -39.56
CA LEU A 271 -14.87 -22.32 -40.65
C LEU A 271 -16.18 -22.91 -41.16
N TRP A 272 -16.31 -23.11 -42.48
CA TRP A 272 -17.46 -23.77 -43.11
C TRP A 272 -17.05 -24.66 -44.29
N THR A 273 -17.96 -25.54 -44.70
CA THR A 273 -17.73 -26.46 -45.82
C THR A 273 -19.05 -26.90 -46.45
N VAL A 274 -19.01 -27.39 -47.69
CA VAL A 274 -20.21 -27.77 -48.46
C VAL A 274 -20.98 -28.92 -47.80
N ASP A 275 -20.28 -29.87 -47.18
CA ASP A 275 -20.87 -31.11 -46.63
C ASP A 275 -20.82 -31.23 -45.09
N GLY A 276 -20.31 -30.21 -44.40
CA GLY A 276 -20.11 -30.21 -42.94
C GLY A 276 -19.02 -31.16 -42.42
N LYS A 277 -18.21 -31.80 -43.28
CA LYS A 277 -17.30 -32.91 -42.92
C LYS A 277 -15.86 -32.80 -43.46
N ASN A 278 -15.57 -32.00 -44.48
CA ASN A 278 -14.25 -31.99 -45.16
C ASN A 278 -13.08 -31.29 -44.42
N HIS A 279 -11.84 -31.71 -44.76
CA HIS A 279 -10.56 -31.24 -44.18
C HIS A 279 -10.07 -29.87 -44.69
N TYR A 280 -10.60 -29.36 -45.80
CA TYR A 280 -10.28 -28.04 -46.35
C TYR A 280 -11.51 -27.11 -46.27
N PRO A 281 -11.82 -26.57 -45.08
CA PRO A 281 -12.94 -25.64 -44.94
C PRO A 281 -12.58 -24.26 -45.52
N GLU A 282 -13.57 -23.61 -46.11
CA GLU A 282 -13.55 -22.16 -46.31
C GLU A 282 -13.65 -21.46 -44.95
N MET A 283 -13.22 -20.20 -44.90
CA MET A 283 -13.05 -19.51 -43.63
C MET A 283 -13.44 -18.04 -43.67
N GLY A 284 -13.78 -17.53 -42.49
CA GLY A 284 -14.07 -16.14 -42.25
C GLY A 284 -13.37 -15.67 -40.99
N TYR A 285 -12.73 -14.50 -41.05
CA TYR A 285 -11.87 -14.00 -39.99
C TYR A 285 -11.72 -12.47 -40.06
N ALA A 286 -11.15 -11.86 -39.04
CA ALA A 286 -10.64 -10.49 -39.15
C ALA A 286 -9.13 -10.55 -39.37
N ALA A 287 -8.62 -9.82 -40.36
CA ALA A 287 -7.19 -9.81 -40.68
C ALA A 287 -6.36 -9.45 -39.45
N GLY A 288 -5.20 -10.11 -39.27
CA GLY A 288 -4.28 -9.85 -38.16
C GLY A 288 -3.87 -8.38 -38.08
N GLU A 289 -3.65 -7.75 -39.23
CA GLU A 289 -3.35 -6.32 -39.34
C GLU A 289 -4.44 -5.45 -38.70
N LEU A 290 -5.71 -5.79 -38.93
CA LEU A 290 -6.83 -5.02 -38.39
C LEU A 290 -6.94 -5.13 -36.87
N TYR A 291 -6.64 -6.31 -36.31
CA TYR A 291 -6.52 -6.48 -34.85
C TYR A 291 -5.34 -5.68 -34.29
N TYR A 292 -4.20 -5.67 -35.00
CA TYR A 292 -3.02 -4.91 -34.58
C TYR A 292 -3.31 -3.40 -34.55
N GLU A 293 -3.91 -2.87 -35.61
CA GLU A 293 -4.33 -1.46 -35.68
C GLU A 293 -5.33 -1.09 -34.58
N GLN A 294 -6.30 -1.97 -34.27
CA GLN A 294 -7.21 -1.76 -33.15
C GLN A 294 -6.45 -1.60 -31.83
N ILE A 295 -5.46 -2.47 -31.58
CA ILE A 295 -4.62 -2.40 -30.38
C ILE A 295 -3.83 -1.09 -30.34
N ILE A 296 -3.22 -0.68 -31.46
CA ILE A 296 -2.46 0.56 -31.54
C ILE A 296 -3.37 1.78 -31.31
N LEU A 297 -4.54 1.83 -31.93
CA LEU A 297 -5.50 2.91 -31.73
C LEU A 297 -6.00 2.98 -30.28
N VAL A 298 -6.29 1.84 -29.64
CA VAL A 298 -6.62 1.80 -28.20
C VAL A 298 -5.47 2.39 -27.38
N LYS A 299 -4.23 1.97 -27.63
CA LYS A 299 -3.04 2.48 -26.92
C LYS A 299 -2.86 3.99 -27.09
N ASP A 300 -3.05 4.48 -28.31
CA ASP A 300 -2.93 5.91 -28.61
C ASP A 300 -4.01 6.73 -27.90
N ILE A 301 -5.26 6.25 -27.88
CA ILE A 301 -6.33 6.89 -27.12
C ILE A 301 -6.02 6.87 -25.63
N VAL A 302 -5.63 5.72 -25.08
CA VAL A 302 -5.27 5.57 -23.67
C VAL A 302 -4.11 6.49 -23.27
N TYR A 303 -3.14 6.70 -24.17
CA TYR A 303 -2.09 7.67 -23.98
C TYR A 303 -2.66 9.09 -23.84
N LEU A 304 -3.56 9.51 -24.74
CA LEU A 304 -4.25 10.80 -24.63
C LEU A 304 -5.08 10.93 -23.35
N LEU A 305 -5.67 9.84 -22.85
CA LEU A 305 -6.45 9.84 -21.60
C LEU A 305 -5.57 9.98 -20.36
N THR A 306 -4.34 9.48 -20.38
CA THR A 306 -3.49 9.34 -19.18
C THR A 306 -2.34 10.35 -19.08
N ILE A 307 -1.96 11.00 -20.17
CA ILE A 307 -0.85 11.96 -20.15
C ILE A 307 -1.21 13.20 -19.31
N ASP A 308 -0.21 13.76 -18.62
CA ASP A 308 -0.38 14.98 -17.83
C ASP A 308 -0.53 16.23 -18.71
N GLY A 309 -1.27 17.22 -18.19
CA GLY A 309 -1.54 18.50 -18.86
C GLY A 309 -3.02 18.81 -19.01
N ASP A 310 -3.32 19.82 -19.83
CA ASP A 310 -4.68 20.26 -20.15
C ASP A 310 -5.53 19.18 -20.86
N ASP A 311 -6.80 19.52 -21.05
CA ASP A 311 -7.80 18.67 -21.71
C ASP A 311 -8.12 19.16 -23.14
N ASP A 312 -7.22 19.96 -23.73
CA ASP A 312 -7.34 20.42 -25.11
C ASP A 312 -6.87 19.32 -26.07
N PHE A 313 -7.74 18.94 -27.02
CA PHE A 313 -7.46 17.86 -27.93
C PHE A 313 -6.22 18.12 -28.81
N GLU A 314 -6.07 19.34 -29.32
CA GLU A 314 -4.99 19.68 -30.25
C GLU A 314 -3.63 19.68 -29.56
N SER A 315 -3.57 20.19 -28.32
CA SER A 315 -2.38 20.14 -27.46
C SER A 315 -1.97 18.69 -27.16
N LEU A 316 -2.92 17.79 -26.92
CA LEU A 316 -2.64 16.39 -26.59
C LEU A 316 -2.20 15.57 -27.80
N VAL A 317 -2.82 15.78 -28.96
CA VAL A 317 -2.48 15.12 -30.23
C VAL A 317 -1.01 15.34 -30.60
N LEU A 318 -0.48 16.55 -30.37
CA LEU A 318 0.93 16.87 -30.66
C LEU A 318 1.93 16.08 -29.80
N LYS A 319 1.49 15.50 -28.67
CA LYS A 319 2.33 14.69 -27.79
C LYS A 319 2.34 13.21 -28.18
N ASN A 320 1.45 12.77 -29.08
CA ASN A 320 1.39 11.41 -29.60
C ASN A 320 1.82 11.38 -31.08
N LYS A 321 2.88 10.61 -31.38
CA LYS A 321 3.46 10.54 -32.73
C LYS A 321 2.45 10.05 -33.78
N ASN A 322 1.68 9.01 -33.46
CA ASN A 322 0.72 8.41 -34.39
C ASN A 322 -0.44 9.36 -34.69
N PHE A 323 -1.03 9.97 -33.64
CA PHE A 323 -2.08 10.98 -33.81
C PHE A 323 -1.61 12.22 -34.57
N SER A 324 -0.34 12.61 -34.41
CA SER A 324 0.26 13.66 -35.24
C SER A 324 0.28 13.28 -36.72
N THR A 325 0.66 12.04 -37.05
CA THR A 325 0.60 11.50 -38.42
C THR A 325 -0.84 11.44 -38.93
N TYR A 326 -1.81 11.00 -38.13
CA TYR A 326 -3.23 10.96 -38.50
C TYR A 326 -3.78 12.36 -38.82
N LYS A 327 -3.41 13.36 -38.00
CA LYS A 327 -3.75 14.77 -38.22
C LYS A 327 -3.15 15.31 -39.52
N GLU A 328 -1.89 15.00 -39.79
CA GLU A 328 -1.19 15.40 -41.02
C GLU A 328 -1.86 14.83 -42.28
N LEU A 329 -2.31 13.57 -42.23
CA LEU A 329 -3.07 12.95 -43.31
C LEU A 329 -4.45 13.60 -43.47
N ALA A 330 -5.16 13.86 -42.37
CA ALA A 330 -6.44 14.55 -42.40
C ALA A 330 -6.33 15.97 -43.01
N GLU A 331 -5.26 16.70 -42.67
CA GLU A 331 -4.98 18.01 -43.26
C GLU A 331 -4.68 17.91 -44.76
N PHE A 332 -3.92 16.90 -45.20
CA PHE A 332 -3.68 16.65 -46.61
C PHE A 332 -4.98 16.43 -47.38
N ILE A 333 -5.88 15.58 -46.87
CA ILE A 333 -7.19 15.33 -47.51
C ILE A 333 -8.04 16.60 -47.50
N ARG A 334 -8.17 17.28 -46.36
CA ARG A 334 -8.98 18.51 -46.19
C ARG A 334 -8.53 19.63 -47.13
N THR A 335 -7.23 19.73 -47.39
CA THR A 335 -6.66 20.75 -48.29
C THR A 335 -6.64 20.31 -49.75
N LYS A 336 -7.26 19.18 -50.10
CA LYS A 336 -7.27 18.58 -51.44
C LYS A 336 -5.85 18.37 -51.98
N GLY A 337 -4.95 17.95 -51.09
CA GLY A 337 -3.55 17.67 -51.40
C GLY A 337 -2.63 18.88 -51.43
N LYS A 338 -3.04 20.10 -51.03
CA LYS A 338 -2.15 21.27 -51.06
C LYS A 338 -1.07 21.23 -49.98
N ILE A 339 -1.36 20.68 -48.81
CA ILE A 339 -0.42 20.53 -47.69
C ILE A 339 -0.08 19.06 -47.55
N ALA A 340 1.18 18.69 -47.72
CA ALA A 340 1.67 17.33 -47.53
C ALA A 340 2.74 17.32 -46.43
N SER A 341 2.68 16.31 -45.56
CA SER A 341 3.68 16.15 -44.49
C SER A 341 5.04 15.74 -45.05
N LYS A 342 6.11 16.23 -44.42
CA LYS A 342 7.47 15.78 -44.70
C LYS A 342 7.82 14.46 -44.00
N ASN A 343 7.00 14.05 -43.03
CA ASN A 343 7.22 12.87 -42.20
C ASN A 343 6.67 11.59 -42.86
N ILE A 344 5.88 11.72 -43.92
CA ILE A 344 5.25 10.61 -44.64
C ILE A 344 5.88 10.53 -46.04
N PRO A 345 6.25 9.33 -46.54
CA PRO A 345 6.90 9.20 -47.84
C PRO A 345 6.08 9.83 -48.97
N SER A 346 6.70 10.68 -49.79
CA SER A 346 6.01 11.41 -50.86
C SER A 346 5.21 10.52 -51.83
N ARG A 347 5.66 9.27 -52.04
CA ARG A 347 4.96 8.27 -52.87
C ARG A 347 3.52 8.00 -52.39
N VAL A 348 3.28 8.01 -51.08
CA VAL A 348 1.95 7.75 -50.49
C VAL A 348 0.96 8.83 -50.93
N PHE A 349 1.38 10.10 -50.86
CA PHE A 349 0.57 11.23 -51.30
C PHE A 349 0.36 11.23 -52.82
N SER A 350 1.40 10.93 -53.60
CA SER A 350 1.31 10.88 -55.06
C SER A 350 0.34 9.79 -55.53
N TYR A 351 0.41 8.59 -54.95
CA TYR A 351 -0.56 7.51 -55.23
C TYR A 351 -1.99 7.88 -54.82
N TYR A 352 -2.17 8.54 -53.66
CA TYR A 352 -3.47 9.02 -53.23
C TYR A 352 -4.06 10.04 -54.20
N ARG A 353 -3.26 11.02 -54.66
CA ARG A 353 -3.71 12.05 -55.62
C ARG A 353 -4.17 11.42 -56.93
N LEU A 354 -3.40 10.46 -57.46
CA LEU A 354 -3.73 9.75 -58.69
C LEU A 354 -5.07 9.01 -58.57
N TYR A 355 -5.27 8.23 -57.50
CA TYR A 355 -6.47 7.42 -57.33
C TYR A 355 -7.74 8.27 -57.12
N ASN A 356 -7.64 9.33 -56.31
CA ASN A 356 -8.76 10.19 -55.93
C ASN A 356 -8.99 11.38 -56.87
N GLY A 357 -8.20 11.51 -57.94
CA GLY A 357 -8.37 12.58 -58.93
C GLY A 357 -8.04 13.98 -58.39
N PHE A 358 -7.10 14.08 -57.44
CA PHE A 358 -6.57 15.39 -57.03
C PHE A 358 -5.59 15.91 -58.08
N GLU A 359 -5.31 17.21 -58.05
CA GLU A 359 -4.37 17.84 -58.98
C GLU A 359 -2.97 17.23 -58.82
N MET A 360 -2.43 16.69 -59.92
CA MET A 360 -1.12 16.05 -59.96
C MET A 360 -0.03 17.07 -60.25
N THR A 361 1.03 17.08 -59.43
CA THR A 361 2.23 17.92 -59.64
C THR A 361 3.30 17.17 -60.44
N ASN A 362 4.28 17.91 -60.99
CA ASN A 362 5.42 17.30 -61.69
C ASN A 362 6.22 16.34 -60.81
N ASP A 363 6.30 16.61 -59.50
CA ASP A 363 6.99 15.72 -58.57
C ASP A 363 6.19 14.46 -58.25
N ASP A 364 4.84 14.51 -58.33
CA ASP A 364 4.03 13.30 -58.18
C ASP A 364 4.31 12.29 -59.29
N TYR A 365 4.38 12.75 -60.54
CA TYR A 365 4.73 11.87 -61.67
C TYR A 365 6.13 11.27 -61.52
N LYS A 366 7.06 11.96 -60.85
CA LYS A 366 8.39 11.41 -60.55
C LYS A 366 8.35 10.37 -59.42
N ASN A 367 7.36 10.39 -58.54
CA ASN A 367 7.28 9.50 -57.38
C ASN A 367 6.46 8.22 -57.65
N ILE A 368 5.69 8.18 -58.74
CA ILE A 368 4.83 7.06 -59.13
C ILE A 368 5.55 6.20 -60.17
N ASP A 369 5.48 4.87 -60.01
CA ASP A 369 6.00 3.94 -60.99
C ASP A 369 5.21 3.98 -62.31
N ALA A 370 5.91 3.97 -63.46
CA ALA A 370 5.28 4.06 -64.78
C ALA A 370 4.26 2.93 -65.05
N ARG A 371 4.46 1.75 -64.48
CA ARG A 371 3.54 0.60 -64.62
C ARG A 371 2.21 0.88 -63.94
N VAL A 372 2.23 1.58 -62.81
CA VAL A 372 1.03 1.97 -62.05
C VAL A 372 0.24 3.05 -62.80
N LEU A 373 0.93 4.04 -63.36
CA LEU A 373 0.31 5.07 -64.22
C LEU A 373 -0.39 4.44 -65.44
N LYS A 374 0.29 3.51 -66.12
CA LYS A 374 -0.25 2.79 -67.27
C LYS A 374 -1.51 1.99 -66.89
N ALA A 375 -1.40 1.13 -65.88
CA ALA A 375 -2.50 0.26 -65.45
C ALA A 375 -3.73 1.07 -65.00
N PHE A 376 -3.53 2.16 -64.26
CA PHE A 376 -4.64 3.02 -63.83
C PHE A 376 -5.32 3.74 -64.98
N LYS A 377 -4.55 4.23 -65.96
CA LYS A 377 -5.09 4.84 -67.19
C LYS A 377 -5.93 3.84 -67.97
N GLU A 378 -5.38 2.66 -68.25
CA GLU A 378 -6.07 1.61 -69.02
C GLU A 378 -7.33 1.09 -68.30
N TYR A 379 -7.31 1.03 -66.98
CA TYR A 379 -8.50 0.75 -66.18
C TYR A 379 -9.58 1.81 -66.35
N LYS A 380 -9.22 3.11 -66.25
CA LYS A 380 -10.17 4.23 -66.41
C LYS A 380 -10.75 4.32 -67.81
N GLU A 381 -9.95 4.02 -68.83
CA GLU A 381 -10.36 4.03 -70.24
C GLU A 381 -11.08 2.75 -70.68
N ASN A 382 -11.20 1.74 -69.80
CA ASN A 382 -11.74 0.41 -70.09
C ASN A 382 -10.99 -0.31 -71.23
N THR A 383 -9.67 -0.14 -71.27
CA THR A 383 -8.75 -0.68 -72.29
C THR A 383 -7.75 -1.70 -71.72
N LEU A 384 -8.01 -2.24 -70.52
CA LEU A 384 -7.20 -3.31 -69.92
C LEU A 384 -6.93 -4.48 -70.90
N PRO A 385 -5.75 -5.13 -70.84
CA PRO A 385 -5.37 -6.25 -71.66
C PRO A 385 -6.43 -7.34 -71.73
N ARG A 386 -6.48 -7.99 -72.90
CA ARG A 386 -7.30 -9.20 -73.11
C ARG A 386 -6.63 -10.46 -72.58
N ASP A 387 -5.30 -10.47 -72.51
CA ASP A 387 -4.55 -11.56 -71.88
C ASP A 387 -4.87 -11.63 -70.38
N ALA A 388 -5.22 -12.82 -69.90
CA ALA A 388 -5.70 -13.01 -68.54
C ALA A 388 -4.65 -12.63 -67.49
N ILE A 389 -3.39 -13.04 -67.69
CA ILE A 389 -2.31 -12.81 -66.72
C ILE A 389 -1.93 -11.33 -66.68
N SER A 390 -1.79 -10.69 -67.84
CA SER A 390 -1.53 -9.25 -67.92
C SER A 390 -2.68 -8.45 -67.31
N ARG A 391 -3.93 -8.85 -67.56
CA ARG A 391 -5.12 -8.21 -66.97
C ARG A 391 -5.15 -8.35 -65.45
N GLU A 392 -4.88 -9.54 -64.92
CA GLU A 392 -4.83 -9.81 -63.48
C GLU A 392 -3.76 -8.96 -62.78
N LYS A 393 -2.58 -8.80 -63.40
CA LYS A 393 -1.50 -7.94 -62.90
C LYS A 393 -1.85 -6.46 -62.94
N GLU A 394 -2.43 -5.96 -64.03
CA GLU A 394 -2.82 -4.55 -64.12
C GLU A 394 -3.96 -4.20 -63.15
N LEU A 395 -4.96 -5.09 -62.99
CA LEU A 395 -5.96 -4.96 -61.93
C LEU A 395 -5.32 -4.97 -60.54
N GLY A 396 -4.26 -5.76 -60.34
CA GLY A 396 -3.43 -5.75 -59.15
C GLY A 396 -2.77 -4.41 -58.82
N LEU A 397 -2.24 -3.71 -59.82
CA LEU A 397 -1.65 -2.38 -59.64
C LEU A 397 -2.71 -1.30 -59.34
N VAL A 398 -3.88 -1.39 -59.97
CA VAL A 398 -5.03 -0.53 -59.64
C VAL A 398 -5.50 -0.79 -58.22
N TYR A 399 -5.52 -2.06 -57.82
CA TYR A 399 -5.88 -2.47 -56.48
C TYR A 399 -4.88 -1.95 -55.43
N PHE A 400 -3.57 -2.00 -55.71
CA PHE A 400 -2.53 -1.39 -54.88
C PHE A 400 -2.78 0.12 -54.64
N LEU A 401 -3.14 0.87 -55.69
CA LEU A 401 -3.52 2.29 -55.56
C LEU A 401 -4.76 2.49 -54.67
N LYS A 402 -5.80 1.67 -54.86
CA LYS A 402 -7.01 1.69 -54.03
C LYS A 402 -6.65 1.45 -52.55
N MET A 403 -5.79 0.47 -52.27
CA MET A 403 -5.39 0.16 -50.90
C MET A 403 -4.60 1.28 -50.25
N ASN A 404 -3.66 1.91 -50.97
CA ASN A 404 -2.98 3.11 -50.48
C ASN A 404 -3.98 4.22 -50.14
N SER A 405 -4.99 4.44 -50.98
CA SER A 405 -6.05 5.42 -50.68
C SER A 405 -6.81 5.08 -49.40
N LEU A 406 -7.28 3.84 -49.29
CA LEU A 406 -8.10 3.41 -48.16
C LEU A 406 -7.34 3.49 -46.84
N VAL A 407 -6.05 3.12 -46.80
CA VAL A 407 -5.21 3.26 -45.60
C VAL A 407 -5.11 4.73 -45.18
N VAL A 408 -4.83 5.63 -46.13
CA VAL A 408 -4.75 7.08 -45.87
C VAL A 408 -6.09 7.64 -45.37
N ASP A 409 -7.20 7.27 -46.01
CA ASP A 409 -8.55 7.69 -45.60
C ASP A 409 -8.90 7.21 -44.19
N LYS A 410 -8.50 5.99 -43.84
CA LYS A 410 -8.75 5.38 -42.54
C LYS A 410 -7.95 6.06 -41.44
N GLU A 411 -6.63 6.22 -41.61
CA GLU A 411 -5.77 6.86 -40.64
C GLU A 411 -6.14 8.34 -40.43
N ALA A 412 -6.42 9.07 -41.52
CA ALA A 412 -6.99 10.42 -41.42
C ALA A 412 -8.34 10.43 -40.69
N GLY A 413 -9.19 9.45 -41.01
CA GLY A 413 -10.48 9.24 -40.39
C GLY A 413 -10.41 9.01 -38.88
N TRP A 414 -9.36 8.35 -38.37
CA TRP A 414 -9.16 8.18 -36.92
C TRP A 414 -9.03 9.52 -36.20
N TYR A 415 -8.22 10.45 -36.73
CA TYR A 415 -8.12 11.78 -36.15
C TYR A 415 -9.48 12.50 -36.15
N GLU A 416 -10.18 12.53 -37.29
CA GLU A 416 -11.45 13.25 -37.41
C GLU A 416 -12.57 12.65 -36.55
N LYS A 417 -12.67 11.31 -36.47
CA LYS A 417 -13.68 10.63 -35.66
C LYS A 417 -13.41 10.79 -34.17
N ILE A 418 -12.15 10.69 -33.74
CA ILE A 418 -11.78 10.91 -32.33
C ILE A 418 -11.98 12.36 -31.93
N LYS A 419 -11.63 13.31 -32.82
CA LYS A 419 -11.89 14.74 -32.62
C LYS A 419 -13.38 15.04 -32.45
N ARG A 420 -14.22 14.48 -33.32
CA ARG A 420 -15.68 14.61 -33.24
C ARG A 420 -16.23 14.05 -31.92
N ASP A 421 -15.63 12.96 -31.45
CA ASP A 421 -16.03 12.28 -30.24
C ASP A 421 -15.26 12.76 -28.99
N TRP A 422 -14.53 13.88 -29.09
CA TRP A 422 -13.61 14.32 -28.03
C TRP A 422 -14.33 14.60 -26.72
N GLU A 423 -15.55 15.13 -26.73
CA GLU A 423 -16.29 15.39 -25.48
C GLU A 423 -16.52 14.11 -24.65
N PHE A 424 -16.74 12.97 -25.31
CA PHE A 424 -16.81 11.68 -24.64
C PHE A 424 -15.45 11.30 -24.03
N TRP A 425 -14.39 11.38 -24.82
CA TRP A 425 -13.03 11.01 -24.37
C TRP A 425 -12.49 11.94 -23.29
N LYS A 426 -12.80 13.24 -23.37
CA LYS A 426 -12.50 14.25 -22.37
C LYS A 426 -13.21 13.96 -21.06
N LYS A 427 -14.49 13.59 -21.09
CA LYS A 427 -15.21 13.15 -19.88
C LYS A 427 -14.51 11.94 -19.26
N LEU A 428 -14.17 10.93 -20.07
CA LEU A 428 -13.48 9.74 -19.59
C LEU A 428 -12.08 10.05 -19.02
N ARG A 429 -11.36 10.99 -19.63
CA ARG A 429 -10.07 11.49 -19.14
C ARG A 429 -10.19 12.13 -17.77
N ILE A 430 -11.13 13.07 -17.60
CA ILE A 430 -11.36 13.77 -16.33
C ILE A 430 -11.78 12.76 -15.25
N GLY A 431 -12.75 11.90 -15.55
CA GLY A 431 -13.20 10.84 -14.64
C GLY A 431 -12.06 9.91 -14.24
N SER A 432 -11.27 9.45 -15.21
CA SER A 432 -10.17 8.49 -14.93
C SER A 432 -9.08 9.09 -14.07
N ARG A 433 -8.75 10.37 -14.24
CA ARG A 433 -7.80 11.08 -13.37
C ARG A 433 -8.26 11.11 -11.92
N GLN A 434 -9.53 11.44 -11.70
CA GLN A 434 -10.11 11.49 -10.36
C GLN A 434 -10.21 10.09 -9.76
N ASP A 435 -10.76 9.13 -10.51
CA ASP A 435 -10.90 7.75 -10.04
C ASP A 435 -9.55 7.11 -9.74
N PHE A 436 -8.51 7.32 -10.56
CA PHE A 436 -7.17 6.78 -10.27
C PHE A 436 -6.54 7.41 -9.03
N LYS A 437 -6.79 8.70 -8.77
CA LYS A 437 -6.39 9.34 -7.52
C LYS A 437 -7.10 8.69 -6.33
N ASP A 438 -8.40 8.48 -6.44
CA ASP A 438 -9.21 7.86 -5.38
C ASP A 438 -8.89 6.37 -5.18
N MET A 439 -8.43 5.69 -6.23
CA MET A 439 -7.89 4.34 -6.19
C MET A 439 -6.46 4.26 -5.66
N GLY A 440 -5.77 5.38 -5.42
CA GLY A 440 -4.35 5.39 -5.00
C GLY A 440 -3.37 4.90 -6.08
N ILE A 441 -3.71 5.07 -7.36
CA ILE A 441 -2.90 4.64 -8.50
C ILE A 441 -2.15 5.85 -9.05
N LEU A 442 -0.86 5.91 -8.74
CA LEU A 442 0.04 7.02 -9.07
C LEU A 442 0.74 6.80 -10.41
N SER A 443 1.17 5.58 -10.70
CA SER A 443 2.00 5.32 -11.89
C SER A 443 1.23 5.48 -13.19
N ALA A 444 1.69 6.37 -14.08
CA ALA A 444 1.13 6.55 -15.42
C ALA A 444 1.08 5.23 -16.22
N ALA A 445 2.12 4.39 -16.10
CA ALA A 445 2.15 3.09 -16.77
C ALA A 445 1.06 2.12 -16.28
N ASN A 446 0.74 2.15 -14.98
CA ASN A 446 -0.33 1.32 -14.43
C ASN A 446 -1.71 1.86 -14.83
N ARG A 447 -1.90 3.18 -14.83
CA ARG A 447 -3.12 3.84 -15.34
C ARG A 447 -3.39 3.46 -16.80
N GLN A 448 -2.35 3.51 -17.63
CA GLN A 448 -2.41 3.12 -19.04
C GLN A 448 -2.79 1.64 -19.20
N ASN A 449 -2.08 0.75 -18.50
CA ASN A 449 -2.36 -0.69 -18.56
C ASN A 449 -3.80 -1.03 -18.14
N LEU A 450 -4.34 -0.34 -17.13
CA LEU A 450 -5.71 -0.56 -16.66
C LEU A 450 -6.75 -0.08 -17.69
N LEU A 451 -6.63 1.16 -18.18
CA LEU A 451 -7.55 1.68 -19.20
C LEU A 451 -7.48 0.87 -20.49
N GLU A 452 -6.28 0.48 -20.93
CA GLU A 452 -6.10 -0.38 -22.10
C GLU A 452 -6.80 -1.73 -21.90
N GLY A 453 -6.58 -2.39 -20.75
CA GLY A 453 -7.24 -3.66 -20.43
C GLY A 453 -8.76 -3.52 -20.42
N TRP A 454 -9.28 -2.46 -19.80
CA TRP A 454 -10.72 -2.19 -19.72
C TRP A 454 -11.37 -1.96 -21.08
N ILE A 455 -10.77 -1.13 -21.93
CA ILE A 455 -11.28 -0.88 -23.29
C ILE A 455 -11.25 -2.18 -24.10
N ASN A 456 -10.15 -2.94 -24.05
CA ASN A 456 -10.03 -4.22 -24.75
C ASN A 456 -11.05 -5.26 -24.27
N ASP A 457 -11.34 -5.33 -22.96
CA ASP A 457 -12.40 -6.21 -22.43
C ASP A 457 -13.78 -5.80 -22.95
N ARG A 458 -14.06 -4.49 -23.06
CA ARG A 458 -15.32 -3.99 -23.66
C ARG A 458 -15.43 -4.25 -25.15
N LEU A 459 -14.32 -4.30 -25.90
CA LEU A 459 -14.30 -4.67 -27.32
C LEU A 459 -14.73 -6.13 -27.55
N GLU A 460 -14.60 -6.98 -26.52
CA GLU A 460 -15.12 -8.35 -26.45
C GLU A 460 -16.38 -8.46 -25.55
N PHE A 461 -17.10 -7.36 -25.34
CA PHE A 461 -18.38 -7.28 -24.61
C PHE A 461 -18.33 -7.78 -23.14
N ARG A 462 -17.15 -7.88 -22.53
CA ARG A 462 -16.99 -8.26 -21.11
C ARG A 462 -17.24 -7.06 -20.21
N SER A 463 -17.87 -7.27 -19.06
CA SER A 463 -17.97 -6.22 -18.04
C SER A 463 -16.63 -6.03 -17.34
N ILE A 464 -16.25 -4.77 -17.08
CA ILE A 464 -15.05 -4.44 -16.32
C ILE A 464 -15.37 -4.17 -14.85
N THR A 465 -14.39 -4.36 -13.99
CA THR A 465 -14.46 -4.00 -12.56
C THR A 465 -13.21 -3.21 -12.16
N SER A 466 -13.30 -2.51 -11.03
CA SER A 466 -12.11 -1.92 -10.38
C SER A 466 -11.05 -3.01 -10.12
N PRO A 467 -9.75 -2.68 -10.22
CA PRO A 467 -8.69 -3.66 -10.07
C PRO A 467 -8.65 -4.15 -8.62
N LYS A 468 -8.31 -5.42 -8.42
CA LYS A 468 -8.20 -6.00 -7.07
C LYS A 468 -7.30 -5.17 -6.14
N GLN A 469 -6.25 -4.58 -6.71
CA GLN A 469 -5.30 -3.70 -6.02
C GLN A 469 -5.96 -2.42 -5.50
N ALA A 470 -6.91 -1.82 -6.25
CA ALA A 470 -7.67 -0.64 -5.80
C ALA A 470 -8.78 -1.01 -4.81
N LYS A 471 -9.40 -2.19 -4.94
CA LYS A 471 -10.36 -2.72 -3.94
C LYS A 471 -9.70 -2.87 -2.56
N ASN A 472 -8.39 -3.13 -2.54
CA ASN A 472 -7.57 -3.19 -1.33
C ASN A 472 -7.07 -1.82 -0.83
N LEU A 473 -7.53 -0.68 -1.36
CA LEU A 473 -7.18 0.67 -0.90
C LEU A 473 -8.39 1.40 -0.27
N GLN A 474 -9.61 1.12 -0.73
CA GLN A 474 -10.82 1.81 -0.27
C GLN A 474 -11.40 1.30 1.06
N THR A 475 -11.08 0.07 1.47
CA THR A 475 -11.51 -0.52 2.75
C THR A 475 -10.33 -1.08 3.52
N LEU A 476 -9.22 -0.34 3.55
CA LEU A 476 -8.09 -0.73 4.37
C LEU A 476 -8.46 -0.50 5.84
N THR A 477 -8.69 -1.63 6.52
CA THR A 477 -8.57 -1.75 7.96
C THR A 477 -7.10 -2.03 8.28
N PHE A 478 -6.69 -1.79 9.53
CA PHE A 478 -5.38 -2.25 10.01
C PHE A 478 -5.14 -3.74 9.70
N ALA A 479 -6.18 -4.59 9.78
CA ALA A 479 -6.11 -6.01 9.45
C ALA A 479 -5.64 -6.29 8.02
N SER A 480 -6.19 -5.57 7.04
CA SER A 480 -5.79 -5.71 5.64
C SER A 480 -4.41 -5.14 5.33
N PHE A 481 -3.97 -4.14 6.10
CA PHE A 481 -2.65 -3.54 5.93
C PHE A 481 -1.52 -4.51 6.30
N PHE A 482 -1.69 -5.27 7.37
CA PHE A 482 -0.69 -6.25 7.85
C PHE A 482 -0.81 -7.64 7.23
N LYS A 483 -1.70 -7.84 6.25
CA LYS A 483 -1.74 -9.12 5.53
C LYS A 483 -0.44 -9.29 4.74
N PRO A 484 0.17 -10.48 4.74
CA PRO A 484 1.29 -10.77 3.86
C PRO A 484 0.88 -10.44 2.44
N GLN A 485 1.64 -9.57 1.76
CA GLN A 485 1.45 -9.37 0.34
C GLN A 485 1.68 -10.70 -0.38
N GLU A 486 0.77 -11.08 -1.28
CA GLU A 486 1.09 -12.04 -2.34
C GLU A 486 2.30 -11.49 -3.12
N GLU A 487 3.12 -12.37 -3.73
CA GLU A 487 4.38 -12.01 -4.40
C GLU A 487 4.36 -10.63 -5.06
N GLY A 488 5.32 -9.77 -4.68
CA GLY A 488 5.34 -8.37 -5.08
C GLY A 488 5.20 -8.22 -6.59
N SER A 489 4.10 -7.60 -7.03
CA SER A 489 3.82 -7.44 -8.45
C SER A 489 4.62 -6.27 -9.04
N LEU A 490 4.82 -6.28 -10.37
CA LEU A 490 5.38 -5.13 -11.09
C LEU A 490 4.54 -3.85 -10.87
N PHE A 491 3.23 -4.02 -10.65
CA PHE A 491 2.32 -2.95 -10.29
C PHE A 491 2.78 -2.27 -8.99
N ASP A 492 2.96 -3.04 -7.91
CA ASP A 492 3.36 -2.53 -6.59
C ASP A 492 4.76 -1.90 -6.60
N ALA A 493 5.68 -2.43 -7.41
CA ALA A 493 7.02 -1.86 -7.55
C ALA A 493 6.98 -0.46 -8.20
N ARG A 494 6.14 -0.27 -9.22
CA ARG A 494 5.97 1.02 -9.90
C ARG A 494 5.29 2.05 -9.01
N GLU A 495 4.26 1.63 -8.29
CA GLU A 495 3.56 2.53 -7.37
C GLU A 495 4.45 2.98 -6.21
N ARG A 496 5.25 2.06 -5.63
CA ARG A 496 6.24 2.41 -4.62
C ARG A 496 7.26 3.44 -5.12
N ALA A 497 7.80 3.22 -6.32
CA ALA A 497 8.76 4.15 -6.92
C ALA A 497 8.16 5.55 -7.13
N GLU A 498 6.90 5.63 -7.56
CA GLU A 498 6.22 6.91 -7.77
C GLU A 498 5.88 7.60 -6.44
N MET A 499 5.41 6.84 -5.44
CA MET A 499 5.18 7.37 -4.09
C MET A 499 6.47 7.96 -3.50
N PHE A 500 7.62 7.33 -3.72
CA PHE A 500 8.91 7.89 -3.27
C PHE A 500 9.25 9.21 -3.93
N LYS A 501 8.97 9.38 -5.23
CA LYS A 501 9.15 10.67 -5.89
C LYS A 501 8.23 11.73 -5.32
N VAL A 502 6.96 11.40 -5.07
CA VAL A 502 6.00 12.34 -4.45
C VAL A 502 6.49 12.77 -3.06
N ILE A 503 6.93 11.83 -2.24
CA ILE A 503 7.50 12.14 -0.92
C ILE A 503 8.75 13.03 -1.07
N GLU A 504 9.62 12.75 -2.03
CA GLU A 504 10.82 13.55 -2.30
C GLU A 504 10.48 14.98 -2.76
N GLU A 505 9.59 15.14 -3.73
CA GLU A 505 9.18 16.44 -4.26
C GLU A 505 8.49 17.30 -3.19
N VAL A 506 7.61 16.71 -2.37
CA VAL A 506 6.93 17.40 -1.27
C VAL A 506 7.88 17.68 -0.10
N SER A 507 8.92 16.85 0.12
CA SER A 507 9.94 17.16 1.14
C SER A 507 10.80 18.38 0.77
N ILE A 508 10.96 18.65 -0.53
CA ILE A 508 11.83 19.73 -1.05
C ILE A 508 11.05 21.03 -1.31
N SER A 509 9.77 20.94 -1.67
CA SER A 509 8.92 22.10 -1.98
C SER A 509 7.86 22.29 -0.89
N ASP A 510 7.51 23.54 -0.53
CA ASP A 510 6.37 23.84 0.36
C ASP A 510 5.01 23.57 -0.33
N SER A 511 4.98 22.68 -1.33
CA SER A 511 3.79 22.39 -2.13
C SER A 511 2.85 21.43 -1.40
N THR A 512 1.56 21.70 -1.54
CA THR A 512 0.45 20.93 -0.97
C THR A 512 0.22 19.64 -1.75
N GLY A 513 1.04 18.61 -1.52
CA GLY A 513 0.88 17.30 -2.16
C GLY A 513 0.41 16.17 -1.25
N LEU A 514 1.00 16.06 -0.05
CA LEU A 514 0.79 14.94 0.86
C LEU A 514 0.63 15.47 2.30
N ASN A 515 -0.58 15.39 2.85
CA ASN A 515 -0.88 15.83 4.22
C ASN A 515 -1.09 14.60 5.12
N LEU A 516 -0.35 14.53 6.22
CA LEU A 516 -0.43 13.42 7.18
C LEU A 516 -1.40 13.78 8.30
N TYR A 517 -2.51 13.07 8.37
CA TYR A 517 -3.54 13.22 9.41
C TYR A 517 -3.02 12.86 10.79
N SER A 518 -2.06 11.93 10.89
CA SER A 518 -1.43 11.56 12.16
C SER A 518 -0.63 12.72 12.77
N VAL A 519 -0.04 13.61 11.97
CA VAL A 519 0.72 14.77 12.44
C VAL A 519 -0.21 15.76 13.15
N ASP A 520 -1.35 16.05 12.54
CA ASP A 520 -2.36 16.94 13.11
C ASP A 520 -2.94 16.33 14.39
N ALA A 521 -3.34 15.04 14.36
CA ALA A 521 -3.87 14.35 15.53
C ALA A 521 -2.87 14.28 16.70
N LEU A 522 -1.57 14.07 16.42
CA LEU A 522 -0.52 14.05 17.44
C LEU A 522 -0.22 15.43 18.03
N ASN A 523 -0.43 16.50 17.26
CA ASN A 523 -0.30 17.87 17.76
C ASN A 523 -1.50 18.25 18.64
N ASP A 524 -2.71 17.85 18.24
CA ASP A 524 -3.94 18.16 18.98
C ASP A 524 -4.05 17.36 20.29
N TYR A 525 -3.43 16.18 20.34
CA TYR A 525 -3.37 15.35 21.55
C TYR A 525 -2.15 15.65 22.43
N ASN A 526 -2.34 15.91 23.73
CA ASN A 526 -1.24 16.05 24.68
C ASN A 526 -0.71 14.68 25.12
N PHE A 527 0.06 14.06 24.23
CA PHE A 527 0.58 12.71 24.39
C PHE A 527 1.41 12.53 25.66
N GLY A 528 2.09 13.58 26.13
CA GLY A 528 2.86 13.50 27.37
C GLY A 528 2.01 13.41 28.64
N ILE A 529 0.72 13.81 28.63
CA ILE A 529 -0.18 13.59 29.77
C ILE A 529 -0.48 12.10 29.88
N LEU A 530 -0.85 11.47 28.75
CA LEU A 530 -1.10 10.04 28.68
C LEU A 530 0.08 9.23 29.19
N LEU A 531 1.29 9.51 28.71
CA LEU A 531 2.49 8.79 29.15
C LEU A 531 2.78 9.01 30.64
N ASN A 532 2.64 10.24 31.13
CA ASN A 532 2.86 10.56 32.53
C ASN A 532 1.85 9.86 33.46
N ASP A 533 0.59 9.81 33.05
CA ASP A 533 -0.48 9.11 33.78
C ASP A 533 -0.26 7.60 33.74
N ILE A 534 0.05 7.04 32.57
CA ILE A 534 0.34 5.60 32.43
C ILE A 534 1.54 5.22 33.30
N LEU A 535 2.68 5.93 33.22
CA LEU A 535 3.88 5.62 34.01
C LEU A 535 3.63 5.53 35.52
N GLY A 536 2.58 6.18 36.03
CA GLY A 536 2.00 5.84 37.33
C GLY A 536 2.95 6.00 38.52
N GLU A 537 2.99 4.99 39.39
CA GLU A 537 3.77 5.02 40.62
C GLU A 537 5.27 4.93 40.36
N LEU A 538 5.99 5.87 40.95
CA LEU A 538 7.42 6.09 40.76
C LEU A 538 8.26 5.17 41.65
N TYR A 539 9.45 4.78 41.17
CA TYR A 539 10.30 3.76 41.81
C TYR A 539 10.83 4.16 43.20
N LYS A 540 11.29 3.12 43.91
CA LYS A 540 11.94 3.11 45.22
C LYS A 540 13.10 4.10 45.32
N SER A 541 13.30 4.67 46.51
CA SER A 541 14.41 5.57 46.80
C SER A 541 15.11 5.26 48.13
N HIS A 542 16.42 5.51 48.21
CA HIS A 542 17.21 5.49 49.45
C HIS A 542 17.08 6.77 50.29
N GLY A 543 16.08 7.61 50.00
CA GLY A 543 15.80 8.88 50.71
C GLY A 543 15.51 10.04 49.76
N CYS A 544 15.95 9.95 48.49
CA CYS A 544 15.63 10.93 47.45
C CYS A 544 14.13 10.99 47.14
N MET A 545 13.73 12.06 46.46
CA MET A 545 12.38 12.28 45.97
C MET A 545 12.31 11.98 44.48
N HIS A 546 11.55 10.96 44.11
CA HIS A 546 11.43 10.53 42.72
C HIS A 546 10.19 11.16 42.08
N VAL A 547 10.36 11.67 40.87
CA VAL A 547 9.32 12.25 40.00
C VAL A 547 9.41 11.59 38.61
N SER A 548 8.34 11.63 37.82
CA SER A 548 8.36 11.11 36.44
C SER A 548 9.39 11.84 35.57
N PRO A 549 9.88 11.25 34.46
CA PRO A 549 10.80 11.92 33.52
C PRO A 549 10.32 13.32 33.09
N ARG A 550 9.04 13.44 32.70
CA ARG A 550 8.42 14.71 32.30
C ARG A 550 8.41 15.75 33.43
N ASN A 551 7.88 15.39 34.60
CA ASN A 551 7.91 16.28 35.78
C ASN A 551 9.34 16.66 36.22
N SER A 552 10.33 15.78 36.03
CA SER A 552 11.74 16.07 36.33
C SER A 552 12.30 17.19 35.44
N LEU A 553 12.07 17.11 34.12
CA LEU A 553 12.40 18.18 33.17
C LEU A 553 11.71 19.49 33.55
N PHE A 554 10.44 19.41 33.90
CA PHE A 554 9.59 20.55 34.23
C PHE A 554 10.12 21.28 35.47
N LEU A 555 10.29 20.56 36.58
CA LEU A 555 10.90 21.09 37.80
C LEU A 555 12.30 21.65 37.55
N TYR A 556 13.13 20.95 36.77
CA TYR A 556 14.45 21.42 36.38
C TYR A 556 14.38 22.76 35.63
N THR A 557 13.37 22.94 34.78
CA THR A 557 13.21 24.14 33.94
C THR A 557 12.72 25.34 34.73
N PHE A 558 11.62 25.24 35.48
CA PHE A 558 10.99 26.42 36.11
C PHE A 558 11.25 26.58 37.60
N LEU A 559 11.64 25.55 38.37
CA LEU A 559 11.86 25.73 39.81
C LEU A 559 13.13 26.58 40.02
N PRO A 560 13.03 27.78 40.64
CA PRO A 560 14.17 28.68 40.73
C PRO A 560 15.15 28.24 41.82
N ILE A 561 16.43 28.56 41.64
CA ILE A 561 17.44 28.38 42.69
C ILE A 561 17.06 29.26 43.88
N GLY A 562 17.11 28.69 45.09
CA GLY A 562 16.69 29.34 46.33
C GLY A 562 15.20 29.18 46.68
N ALA A 563 14.38 28.55 45.83
CA ALA A 563 12.97 28.27 46.15
C ALA A 563 12.85 27.40 47.41
N GLN A 564 11.90 27.72 48.28
CA GLN A 564 11.69 26.99 49.54
C GLN A 564 10.88 25.70 49.29
N ILE A 565 11.37 24.58 49.84
CA ILE A 565 10.75 23.26 49.77
C ILE A 565 10.52 22.76 51.20
N THR A 566 9.26 22.59 51.59
CA THR A 566 8.89 22.04 52.90
C THR A 566 8.50 20.58 52.74
N ILE A 567 9.27 19.68 53.33
CA ILE A 567 9.02 18.24 53.33
C ILE A 567 8.39 17.86 54.66
N TYR A 568 7.17 17.31 54.62
CA TYR A 568 6.46 16.87 55.81
C TYR A 568 6.80 15.43 56.20
N GLU A 569 6.62 15.11 57.48
CA GLU A 569 6.77 13.76 58.01
C GLU A 569 5.73 12.79 57.42
N TYR A 570 6.07 11.50 57.39
CA TYR A 570 5.17 10.44 56.94
C TYR A 570 3.89 10.28 57.78
N SER A 571 3.86 10.85 58.99
CA SER A 571 2.68 10.95 59.84
C SER A 571 1.61 11.89 59.26
N LYS A 572 1.99 12.84 58.42
CA LYS A 572 1.08 13.82 57.81
C LYS A 572 0.57 13.30 56.46
N LYS A 573 -0.65 12.78 56.48
CA LYS A 573 -1.37 12.32 55.29
C LYS A 573 -2.51 13.27 54.94
N LEU A 574 -2.63 13.58 53.66
CA LEU A 574 -3.70 14.40 53.09
C LEU A 574 -4.67 13.51 52.33
N GLU A 575 -5.93 13.95 52.28
CA GLU A 575 -6.93 13.30 51.45
C GLU A 575 -6.88 13.87 50.02
N GLU A 576 -7.01 13.00 49.04
CA GLU A 576 -6.96 13.36 47.61
C GLU A 576 -8.01 14.43 47.24
N ALA A 577 -9.17 14.41 47.90
CA ALA A 577 -10.25 15.38 47.71
C ALA A 577 -9.82 16.83 47.99
N GLN A 578 -8.84 17.06 48.87
CA GLN A 578 -8.37 18.41 49.24
C GLN A 578 -7.64 19.13 48.10
N PHE A 579 -7.09 18.38 47.14
CA PHE A 579 -6.31 18.94 46.04
C PHE A 579 -6.88 18.58 44.67
N LYS A 580 -8.11 18.05 44.61
CA LYS A 580 -8.73 17.56 43.36
C LYS A 580 -8.78 18.63 42.27
N ASP A 581 -9.06 19.88 42.65
CA ASP A 581 -9.26 21.02 41.73
C ASP A 581 -7.94 21.68 41.29
N ILE A 582 -6.82 21.26 41.86
CA ILE A 582 -5.49 21.77 41.48
C ILE A 582 -4.96 20.93 40.31
N PRO A 583 -4.60 21.54 39.18
CA PRO A 583 -4.15 20.80 37.99
C PRO A 583 -2.80 20.12 38.22
N TYR A 584 -2.57 18.98 37.57
CA TYR A 584 -1.24 18.39 37.57
C TYR A 584 -0.30 19.22 36.71
N LEU A 585 0.97 19.26 37.10
CA LEU A 585 2.00 20.03 36.43
C LEU A 585 2.22 19.55 34.99
N SER A 586 2.10 18.25 34.75
CA SER A 586 2.10 17.63 33.43
C SER A 586 1.06 18.20 32.48
N ASP A 587 -0.06 18.70 33.02
CA ASP A 587 -1.23 19.11 32.25
C ASP A 587 -1.10 20.54 31.73
N LEU A 588 -0.19 21.32 32.33
CA LEU A 588 0.01 22.73 32.00
C LEU A 588 0.91 22.95 30.77
N VAL A 589 1.55 21.90 30.26
CA VAL A 589 2.53 21.96 29.17
C VAL A 589 2.18 20.96 28.09
N ASN A 590 2.05 21.42 26.85
CA ASN A 590 1.90 20.54 25.67
C ASN A 590 3.08 20.68 24.69
N PHE A 591 3.60 21.89 24.54
CA PHE A 591 4.73 22.22 23.67
C PHE A 591 5.82 23.01 24.39
N THR A 592 7.01 23.10 23.79
CA THR A 592 8.12 23.90 24.32
C THR A 592 7.74 25.36 24.60
N ASN A 593 6.88 25.97 23.78
CA ASN A 593 6.43 27.35 23.98
C ASN A 593 5.64 27.53 25.31
N ASP A 594 4.96 26.50 25.78
CA ASP A 594 4.25 26.55 27.06
C ASP A 594 5.24 26.60 28.24
N LEU A 595 6.41 25.96 28.10
CA LEU A 595 7.47 26.01 29.12
C LEU A 595 7.98 27.44 29.33
N GLU A 596 8.17 28.22 28.26
CA GLU A 596 8.64 29.60 28.37
C GLU A 596 7.63 30.48 29.10
N ASN A 597 6.35 30.36 28.76
CA ASN A 597 5.25 31.07 29.41
C ASN A 597 5.13 30.72 30.90
N LEU A 598 5.26 29.44 31.25
CA LEU A 598 5.26 28.98 32.63
C LEU A 598 6.49 29.45 33.40
N LYS A 599 7.68 29.43 32.80
CA LYS A 599 8.93 29.87 33.43
C LYS A 599 8.82 31.32 33.92
N ASN A 600 8.15 32.20 33.16
CA ASN A 600 7.92 33.58 33.57
C ASN A 600 7.08 33.70 34.85
N LYS A 601 6.11 32.80 35.08
CA LYS A 601 5.30 32.78 36.32
C LYS A 601 6.07 32.36 37.56
N PHE A 602 7.20 31.66 37.39
CA PHE A 602 8.07 31.19 38.47
C PHE A 602 9.31 32.09 38.67
N SER A 603 9.36 33.23 37.99
CA SER A 603 10.54 34.11 37.95
C SER A 603 10.87 34.79 39.28
N VAL A 604 9.87 35.00 40.15
CA VAL A 604 10.04 35.62 41.47
C VAL A 604 10.21 34.53 42.53
N THR A 605 11.46 34.17 42.84
CA THR A 605 11.79 33.07 43.78
C THR A 605 11.08 33.16 45.14
N SER A 606 10.93 34.38 45.69
CA SER A 606 10.27 34.59 47.00
C SER A 606 8.79 34.26 47.01
N GLU A 607 8.16 34.21 45.84
CA GLU A 607 6.75 33.83 45.70
C GLU A 607 6.58 32.33 45.43
N VAL A 608 7.65 31.58 45.16
CA VAL A 608 7.58 30.15 44.86
C VAL A 608 7.84 29.33 46.11
N ASN A 609 6.79 28.71 46.64
CA ASN A 609 6.88 27.79 47.78
C ASN A 609 6.41 26.40 47.41
N VAL A 610 7.06 25.37 47.95
CA VAL A 610 6.72 23.98 47.69
C VAL A 610 6.40 23.25 48.98
N ALA A 611 5.35 22.43 48.95
CA ALA A 611 5.02 21.49 50.01
C ALA A 611 5.04 20.05 49.47
N VAL A 612 5.83 19.18 50.10
CA VAL A 612 5.96 17.77 49.77
C VAL A 612 5.36 16.93 50.87
N TYR A 613 4.46 16.02 50.52
CA TYR A 613 3.76 15.10 51.41
C TYR A 613 4.06 13.65 51.03
N PRO A 614 5.20 13.09 51.49
CA PRO A 614 5.67 11.77 51.07
C PRO A 614 4.65 10.65 51.31
N ALA A 615 3.90 10.70 52.41
CA ALA A 615 2.87 9.71 52.74
C ALA A 615 1.65 9.73 51.80
N SER A 616 1.35 10.89 51.21
CA SER A 616 0.21 11.08 50.31
C SER A 616 0.63 10.97 48.84
N GLY A 617 1.93 10.99 48.57
CA GLY A 617 2.47 10.98 47.20
C GLY A 617 2.27 12.30 46.45
N PHE A 618 2.01 13.41 47.16
CA PHE A 618 1.75 14.72 46.54
C PHE A 618 2.88 15.70 46.78
N TRP A 619 3.21 16.43 45.71
CA TRP A 619 4.05 17.62 45.72
C TRP A 619 3.21 18.77 45.20
N VAL A 620 2.99 19.80 46.02
CA VAL A 620 2.15 20.96 45.70
C VAL A 620 3.04 22.19 45.61
N VAL A 621 2.94 22.88 44.48
CA VAL A 621 3.63 24.14 44.22
C VAL A 621 2.65 25.28 44.47
N TYR A 622 3.09 26.25 45.26
CA TYR A 622 2.38 27.48 45.58
C TYR A 622 3.08 28.64 44.88
N LEU A 623 2.27 29.56 44.33
CA LEU A 623 2.70 30.87 43.87
C LEU A 623 2.03 31.91 44.79
N GLY A 624 2.84 32.67 45.51
CA GLY A 624 2.41 33.35 46.73
C GLY A 624 1.87 32.34 47.75
N ASP A 625 0.67 32.61 48.27
CA ASP A 625 -0.03 31.75 49.24
C ASP A 625 -1.10 30.84 48.61
N LYS A 626 -1.18 30.76 47.28
CA LYS A 626 -2.21 29.98 46.57
C LYS A 626 -1.62 28.72 45.93
N PRO A 627 -2.27 27.55 46.10
CA PRO A 627 -1.83 26.35 45.40
C PRO A 627 -2.04 26.54 43.89
N PHE A 628 -0.97 26.36 43.12
CA PHE A 628 -0.97 26.60 41.68
C PHE A 628 -1.02 25.29 40.89
N THR A 629 -0.17 24.32 41.25
CA THR A 629 -0.12 23.03 40.56
C THR A 629 0.38 21.93 41.49
N LYS A 630 0.13 20.67 41.13
CA LYS A 630 0.58 19.49 41.88
C LYS A 630 1.27 18.47 40.98
N LEU A 631 2.09 17.60 41.56
CA LEU A 631 2.68 16.45 40.86
C LEU A 631 2.77 15.24 41.80
N ARG A 632 2.88 14.05 41.22
CA ARG A 632 3.11 12.81 41.97
C ARG A 632 4.59 12.70 42.33
N VAL A 633 4.86 12.37 43.59
CA VAL A 633 6.23 12.17 44.11
C VAL A 633 6.27 10.91 44.98
N ARG A 634 7.38 10.19 44.95
CA ARG A 634 7.66 9.10 45.89
C ARG A 634 8.95 9.40 46.65
N GLY A 635 8.88 9.35 47.98
CA GLY A 635 10.06 9.47 48.84
C GLY A 635 10.70 8.12 49.17
N GLY A 636 11.73 8.15 50.02
CA GLY A 636 12.33 6.97 50.63
C GLY A 636 11.36 6.21 51.56
N PRO A 637 11.71 5.03 52.06
CA PRO A 637 10.79 4.20 52.87
C PRO A 637 10.27 4.91 54.14
N GLN A 638 9.09 4.53 54.63
CA GLN A 638 8.51 5.13 55.85
C GLN A 638 9.36 4.88 57.11
N ALA A 639 10.19 3.83 57.10
CA ALA A 639 11.10 3.46 58.17
C ALA A 639 12.44 2.98 57.60
N LYS A 640 13.48 2.99 58.44
CA LYS A 640 14.82 2.52 58.05
C LYS A 640 14.79 1.01 57.78
N MET A 641 15.35 0.58 56.65
CA MET A 641 15.41 -0.83 56.28
C MET A 641 16.63 -1.17 55.43
N TYR A 642 17.05 -2.44 55.47
CA TYR A 642 18.07 -2.97 54.56
C TYR A 642 17.39 -3.57 53.33
N LEU A 643 17.75 -3.12 52.13
CA LEU A 643 17.19 -3.69 50.91
C LEU A 643 17.78 -5.08 50.65
N VAL A 644 16.99 -5.97 50.06
CA VAL A 644 17.46 -7.28 49.59
C VAL A 644 17.98 -7.09 48.16
N GLN A 645 19.28 -7.33 47.94
CA GLN A 645 19.88 -7.23 46.59
C GLN A 645 19.73 -8.50 45.78
N GLY A 646 19.54 -9.63 46.45
CA GLY A 646 19.45 -10.94 45.83
C GLY A 646 19.42 -12.05 46.87
N ARG A 647 19.54 -13.29 46.39
CA ARG A 647 19.58 -14.48 47.24
C ARG A 647 20.73 -15.38 46.83
N GLU A 648 21.38 -16.00 47.81
CA GLU A 648 22.36 -17.07 47.58
C GLU A 648 21.67 -18.32 46.99
N LYS A 649 22.45 -19.28 46.46
CA LYS A 649 21.92 -20.54 45.89
C LYS A 649 21.09 -21.37 46.88
N ASN A 650 21.31 -21.20 48.18
CA ASN A 650 20.57 -21.87 49.26
C ASN A 650 19.27 -21.12 49.67
N GLY A 651 18.92 -20.02 49.00
CA GLY A 651 17.74 -19.20 49.27
C GLY A 651 17.94 -18.08 50.30
N LYS A 652 19.10 -17.99 50.95
CA LYS A 652 19.41 -16.97 51.96
C LYS A 652 19.43 -15.57 51.35
N PRO A 653 18.73 -14.57 51.94
CA PRO A 653 18.73 -13.20 51.45
C PRO A 653 20.08 -12.51 51.66
N VAL A 654 20.51 -11.77 50.64
CA VAL A 654 21.68 -10.88 50.68
C VAL A 654 21.18 -9.45 50.81
N PHE A 655 21.54 -8.81 51.92
CA PHE A 655 21.14 -7.44 52.23
C PHE A 655 22.19 -6.44 51.79
N GLU A 656 21.75 -5.23 51.42
CA GLU A 656 22.64 -4.09 51.21
C GLU A 656 23.46 -3.77 52.44
N SER A 657 24.70 -3.34 52.23
CA SER A 657 25.60 -2.89 53.30
C SER A 657 25.16 -1.58 53.94
N HIS A 658 24.26 -0.83 53.28
CA HIS A 658 23.76 0.46 53.71
C HIS A 658 22.24 0.43 53.91
N LEU A 659 21.76 1.26 54.84
CA LEU A 659 20.32 1.42 55.13
C LEU A 659 19.68 2.36 54.11
N ALA A 660 18.48 2.02 53.65
CA ALA A 660 17.57 2.98 53.04
C ALA A 660 16.89 3.79 54.15
N TYR A 661 16.83 5.12 53.98
CA TYR A 661 16.28 6.04 54.98
C TYR A 661 14.98 6.69 54.48
N PRO A 662 14.05 7.04 55.39
CA PRO A 662 12.96 7.93 55.05
C PRO A 662 13.49 9.26 54.52
N THR A 663 12.78 9.83 53.54
CA THR A 663 13.05 11.20 53.10
C THR A 663 13.00 12.15 54.29
N THR A 664 14.04 12.97 54.43
CA THR A 664 14.24 13.78 55.63
C THR A 664 13.19 14.91 55.68
N PRO A 665 12.38 15.02 56.75
CA PRO A 665 11.45 16.13 56.90
C PRO A 665 12.19 17.45 57.24
N GLY A 666 11.57 18.57 56.88
CA GLY A 666 12.04 19.92 57.20
C GLY A 666 11.94 20.89 56.03
N THR A 667 12.50 22.07 56.24
CA THR A 667 12.59 23.12 55.22
C THR A 667 13.94 23.08 54.51
N PHE A 668 13.89 22.99 53.20
CA PHE A 668 15.02 22.95 52.28
C PHE A 668 14.90 24.07 51.26
N TYR A 669 15.97 24.30 50.52
CA TYR A 669 16.01 25.23 49.40
C TYR A 669 16.62 24.53 48.18
N VAL A 670 16.20 24.94 46.99
CA VAL A 670 16.87 24.51 45.75
C VAL A 670 18.29 25.07 45.73
N PHE A 671 19.29 24.19 45.73
CA PHE A 671 20.69 24.57 45.75
C PHE A 671 21.27 24.66 44.34
N LYS A 672 21.13 23.57 43.57
CA LYS A 672 21.70 23.44 42.24
C LYS A 672 20.81 22.55 41.37
N LYS A 673 20.80 22.81 40.07
CA LYS A 673 20.14 21.99 39.06
C LYS A 673 21.20 21.45 38.11
N THR A 674 21.19 20.15 37.82
CA THR A 674 22.17 19.51 36.91
C THR A 674 21.46 18.64 35.88
N GLY A 675 21.91 18.73 34.62
CA GLY A 675 21.49 17.84 33.52
C GLY A 675 22.34 16.58 33.39
N HIS A 676 23.36 16.43 34.24
CA HIS A 676 24.20 15.24 34.34
C HIS A 676 24.77 15.16 35.77
N TYR A 677 24.18 14.32 36.61
CA TYR A 677 24.62 14.14 38.00
C TYR A 677 25.60 12.97 38.09
N ILE A 678 26.86 13.27 38.45
CA ILE A 678 27.89 12.26 38.69
C ILE A 678 27.88 11.91 40.18
N SER A 679 27.66 10.63 40.48
CA SER A 679 27.66 10.11 41.85
C SER A 679 28.99 9.48 42.18
N ASN A 680 29.53 9.76 43.37
CA ASN A 680 30.72 9.07 43.86
C ASN A 680 30.46 7.58 44.15
N ILE A 681 29.22 7.21 44.49
CA ILE A 681 28.85 5.82 44.81
C ILE A 681 28.59 5.01 43.54
N TYR A 682 28.06 5.65 42.49
CA TYR A 682 27.67 5.03 41.22
C TYR A 682 28.48 5.58 40.04
N TYR A 683 29.77 5.86 40.26
CA TYR A 683 30.61 6.63 39.34
C TYR A 683 30.61 6.03 37.93
N ASP A 684 30.88 4.72 37.80
CA ASP A 684 30.97 4.05 36.50
C ASP A 684 29.67 4.13 35.68
N THR A 685 28.51 4.10 36.34
CA THR A 685 27.20 4.18 35.67
C THR A 685 26.68 5.61 35.49
N THR A 686 27.29 6.59 36.15
CA THR A 686 26.92 8.02 36.08
C THR A 686 27.90 8.85 35.29
N LEU A 687 29.02 8.28 34.85
CA LEU A 687 30.01 8.95 34.01
C LEU A 687 29.46 9.31 32.63
N ILE A 688 28.58 8.46 32.08
CA ILE A 688 27.88 8.65 30.81
C ILE A 688 26.52 9.26 31.14
N GLU A 689 26.18 10.38 30.51
CA GLU A 689 24.86 10.97 30.68
C GLU A 689 23.74 10.03 30.21
N GLN A 690 22.55 10.14 30.80
CA GLN A 690 21.40 9.37 30.35
C GLN A 690 21.08 9.68 28.89
N GLY A 691 21.10 8.66 28.03
CA GLY A 691 20.94 8.77 26.59
C GLY A 691 22.21 9.15 25.81
N GLY A 692 23.35 9.29 26.48
CA GLY A 692 24.65 9.51 25.85
C GLY A 692 24.99 8.39 24.86
N LEU A 693 25.59 8.77 23.73
CA LEU A 693 25.96 7.86 22.65
C LEU A 693 27.20 7.05 23.04
N ILE A 694 27.10 5.73 22.94
CA ILE A 694 28.20 4.77 23.09
C ILE A 694 28.41 4.10 21.74
N LYS A 695 29.62 4.17 21.17
CA LYS A 695 29.92 3.57 19.87
C LYS A 695 31.24 2.82 19.88
N LYS A 696 31.41 1.91 18.92
CA LYS A 696 32.69 1.27 18.62
C LYS A 696 33.56 2.18 17.76
N GLU A 697 34.79 2.43 18.22
CA GLU A 697 35.88 2.93 17.38
C GLU A 697 36.97 1.86 17.32
N GLY A 698 37.08 1.19 16.17
CA GLY A 698 37.93 0.00 16.03
C GLY A 698 37.44 -1.14 16.92
N LYS A 699 38.28 -1.56 17.89
CA LYS A 699 37.96 -2.63 18.86
C LYS A 699 37.47 -2.10 20.21
N GLU A 700 37.49 -0.80 20.43
CA GLU A 700 37.17 -0.19 21.71
C GLU A 700 35.78 0.45 21.70
N TRP A 701 35.12 0.41 22.86
CA TRP A 701 33.87 1.13 23.09
C TRP A 701 34.17 2.49 23.71
N VAL A 702 33.64 3.55 23.10
CA VAL A 702 33.82 4.94 23.51
C VAL A 702 32.47 5.63 23.69
N TYR A 703 32.44 6.66 24.54
CA TYR A 703 31.30 7.55 24.74
C TYR A 703 31.71 9.01 24.56
N GLU A 704 30.74 9.87 24.30
CA GLU A 704 30.96 11.32 24.18
C GLU A 704 31.02 11.97 25.57
N LYS A 705 32.18 12.53 25.95
CA LYS A 705 32.47 13.06 27.29
C LYS A 705 32.14 14.56 27.44
N GLN A 706 31.92 15.25 26.32
CA GLN A 706 31.59 16.67 26.11
C GLN A 706 31.52 16.84 24.59
N GLU A 707 30.61 17.68 24.06
CA GLU A 707 30.40 17.91 22.61
C GLU A 707 31.71 17.71 21.82
N GLU A 708 31.79 16.61 21.07
CA GLU A 708 32.89 16.19 20.18
C GLU A 708 34.15 15.50 20.77
N LYS A 709 34.23 15.17 22.07
CA LYS A 709 35.36 14.41 22.66
C LYS A 709 34.97 12.99 23.07
N TRP A 710 35.58 11.99 22.42
CA TRP A 710 35.39 10.56 22.73
C TRP A 710 36.31 10.08 23.85
N ALA A 711 35.75 9.35 24.82
CA ALA A 711 36.48 8.73 25.92
C ALA A 711 36.09 7.27 26.08
N GLN A 712 36.98 6.45 26.64
CA GLN A 712 36.67 5.04 26.88
C GLN A 712 35.56 4.86 27.92
N ILE A 713 34.64 3.95 27.66
CA ILE A 713 33.63 3.57 28.67
C ILE A 713 34.29 2.77 29.82
N PRO A 714 33.71 2.82 31.04
CA PRO A 714 34.13 1.99 32.16
C PRO A 714 34.16 0.49 31.83
N SER A 715 35.09 -0.24 32.46
CA SER A 715 35.34 -1.66 32.17
C SER A 715 34.11 -2.54 32.41
N VAL A 716 33.31 -2.22 33.43
CA VAL A 716 32.04 -2.90 33.73
C VAL A 716 31.04 -2.80 32.58
N LEU A 717 30.86 -1.61 31.99
CA LEU A 717 29.94 -1.42 30.86
C LEU A 717 30.49 -2.07 29.58
N ARG A 718 31.81 -2.05 29.39
CA ARG A 718 32.48 -2.72 28.27
C ARG A 718 32.30 -4.23 28.31
N SER A 719 32.47 -4.83 29.48
CA SER A 719 32.25 -6.25 29.70
C SER A 719 30.79 -6.63 29.46
N ASP A 720 29.85 -5.78 29.86
CA ASP A 720 28.42 -6.04 29.68
C ASP A 720 27.97 -5.96 28.22
N LEU A 721 28.39 -4.94 27.48
CA LEU A 721 28.12 -4.80 26.04
C LEU A 721 28.66 -5.97 25.20
N SER A 722 29.67 -6.66 25.71
CA SER A 722 30.27 -7.84 25.09
C SER A 722 29.45 -9.13 25.33
N LYS A 723 28.48 -9.12 26.24
CA LYS A 723 27.54 -10.22 26.48
C LYS A 723 26.41 -10.21 25.43
N PRO A 724 25.81 -11.38 25.13
CA PRO A 724 24.52 -11.48 24.45
C PRO A 724 23.46 -10.60 25.11
N GLU A 725 22.54 -10.03 24.32
CA GLU A 725 21.56 -9.03 24.79
C GLU A 725 20.68 -9.53 25.94
N ASP A 726 20.25 -10.80 25.89
CA ASP A 726 19.47 -11.49 26.92
C ASP A 726 20.23 -11.74 28.23
N LYS A 727 21.55 -11.52 28.23
CA LYS A 727 22.45 -11.73 29.38
C LYS A 727 23.09 -10.45 29.90
N ARG A 728 22.72 -9.30 29.35
CA ARG A 728 23.21 -7.99 29.81
C ARG A 728 22.61 -7.64 31.16
N GLU A 729 23.44 -7.05 32.02
CA GLU A 729 23.01 -6.51 33.32
C GLU A 729 22.47 -5.10 33.16
N TYR A 730 22.95 -4.34 32.17
CA TYR A 730 22.51 -2.98 31.90
C TYR A 730 21.63 -2.90 30.65
N THR A 731 20.77 -1.89 30.63
CA THR A 731 19.88 -1.58 29.52
C THR A 731 20.49 -0.52 28.62
N TYR A 732 20.45 -0.82 27.32
CA TYR A 732 20.89 0.05 26.23
C TYR A 732 19.78 0.13 25.19
N TYR A 733 19.72 1.21 24.43
CA TYR A 733 18.65 1.39 23.43
C TYR A 733 19.15 2.04 22.14
N ASP A 734 18.28 2.07 21.13
CA ASP A 734 18.55 2.53 19.76
C ASP A 734 19.84 1.92 19.15
N PRO A 735 19.95 0.57 19.08
CA PRO A 735 21.15 -0.08 18.57
C PRO A 735 21.31 0.13 17.06
N VAL A 736 22.46 0.62 16.63
CA VAL A 736 22.85 0.65 15.22
C VAL A 736 23.70 -0.58 14.93
N LYS A 737 23.28 -1.40 13.96
CA LYS A 737 24.00 -2.61 13.53
C LYS A 737 24.63 -2.42 12.15
N ASN A 738 25.79 -3.03 11.92
CA ASN A 738 26.40 -3.08 10.58
C ASN A 738 25.74 -4.18 9.71
N GLY A 739 26.16 -4.29 8.44
CA GLY A 739 25.62 -5.28 7.49
C GLY A 739 25.80 -6.75 7.89
N SER A 740 26.67 -7.06 8.86
CA SER A 740 26.84 -8.40 9.45
C SER A 740 26.02 -8.61 10.73
N GLY A 741 25.21 -7.63 11.15
CA GLY A 741 24.34 -7.70 12.32
C GLY A 741 25.04 -7.41 13.66
N GLU A 742 26.31 -6.97 13.64
CA GLU A 742 27.05 -6.59 14.84
C GLU A 742 26.66 -5.19 15.30
N VAL A 743 26.42 -5.02 16.61
CA VAL A 743 26.10 -3.71 17.20
C VAL A 743 27.33 -2.81 17.17
N MET A 744 27.19 -1.66 16.50
CA MET A 744 28.20 -0.62 16.31
C MET A 744 28.02 0.56 17.26
N SER A 745 26.78 0.89 17.63
CA SER A 745 26.49 1.91 18.64
C SER A 745 25.17 1.66 19.36
N VAL A 746 25.03 2.24 20.53
CA VAL A 746 23.85 2.22 21.40
C VAL A 746 23.77 3.53 22.20
N ARG A 747 22.63 3.79 22.84
CA ARG A 747 22.48 4.85 23.85
C ARG A 747 22.39 4.28 25.26
N TRP A 748 22.93 5.02 26.23
CA TRP A 748 22.93 4.64 27.64
C TRP A 748 21.55 4.77 28.29
N GLY A 749 21.02 3.68 28.86
CA GLY A 749 19.67 3.63 29.44
C GLY A 749 19.61 3.45 30.96
N SER A 750 20.60 2.80 31.58
CA SER A 750 20.59 2.42 33.01
C SER A 750 21.22 3.47 33.93
N HIS A 751 21.02 4.76 33.69
CA HIS A 751 21.52 5.80 34.59
C HIS A 751 20.68 5.85 35.90
N PRO A 752 21.29 5.75 37.11
CA PRO A 752 20.53 5.69 38.37
C PRO A 752 19.66 6.93 38.66
N PHE A 753 20.03 8.10 38.12
CA PHE A 753 19.40 9.39 38.45
C PHE A 753 18.64 10.04 37.28
N GLY A 754 18.41 9.32 36.18
CA GLY A 754 17.80 9.89 34.97
C GLY A 754 18.63 11.05 34.39
N LYS A 755 17.99 11.91 33.57
CA LYS A 755 18.66 13.05 32.92
C LYS A 755 18.75 14.30 33.81
N TYR A 756 17.66 14.68 34.48
CA TYR A 756 17.61 15.92 35.25
C TYR A 756 17.56 15.64 36.76
N ALA A 757 18.40 16.35 37.52
CA ALA A 757 18.43 16.25 38.97
C ALA A 757 18.49 17.64 39.63
N ILE A 758 17.80 17.78 40.76
CA ILE A 758 17.80 18.98 41.60
C ILE A 758 18.41 18.62 42.95
N GLN A 759 19.46 19.33 43.32
CA GLN A 759 20.12 19.24 44.61
C GLN A 759 19.48 20.23 45.58
N THR A 760 19.21 19.78 46.80
CA THR A 760 18.64 20.62 47.87
C THR A 760 19.72 21.05 48.87
N THR A 761 19.38 22.00 49.75
CA THR A 761 20.23 22.46 50.85
C THR A 761 19.36 22.88 52.04
N LYS A 762 19.86 22.70 53.27
CA LYS A 762 19.19 23.23 54.48
C LYS A 762 19.70 24.62 54.87
N ASP A 763 20.97 24.90 54.61
CA ASP A 763 21.69 26.10 55.07
C ASP A 763 22.01 27.09 53.95
N ARG A 764 21.59 26.80 52.71
CA ARG A 764 21.86 27.57 51.48
C ARG A 764 23.33 27.59 51.06
N LYS A 765 24.19 26.81 51.72
CA LYS A 765 25.64 26.77 51.49
C LYS A 765 26.13 25.40 51.04
N ASN A 766 25.64 24.35 51.68
CA ASN A 766 26.09 22.98 51.47
C ASN A 766 24.97 22.14 50.85
N ALA A 767 25.33 21.30 49.86
CA ALA A 767 24.40 20.37 49.26
C ALA A 767 23.96 19.32 50.29
N PHE A 768 22.65 19.06 50.35
CA PHE A 768 22.07 17.95 51.08
C PHE A 768 22.13 16.68 50.21
N PRO A 769 22.30 15.48 50.80
CA PRO A 769 22.48 14.25 50.03
C PRO A 769 21.23 13.82 49.23
N GLU A 770 20.03 14.20 49.68
CA GLU A 770 18.78 13.84 49.00
C GLU A 770 18.55 14.71 47.76
N LEU A 771 18.31 14.04 46.63
CA LEU A 771 18.05 14.64 45.32
C LEU A 771 16.56 14.60 44.98
N ILE A 772 16.14 15.46 44.05
CA ILE A 772 14.86 15.34 43.35
C ILE A 772 15.17 14.98 41.89
N HIS A 773 14.74 13.81 41.43
CA HIS A 773 15.12 13.30 40.09
C HIS A 773 14.16 12.22 39.57
N SER A 774 14.27 11.87 38.30
CA SER A 774 13.71 10.63 37.73
C SER A 774 14.75 9.50 37.79
N SER A 775 14.41 8.26 37.46
CA SER A 775 15.38 7.17 37.22
C SER A 775 15.56 6.92 35.72
N GLY A 776 16.68 6.30 35.34
CA GLY A 776 16.91 5.78 33.99
C GLY A 776 15.90 4.70 33.62
N ASP A 777 15.52 3.85 34.57
CA ASP A 777 14.50 2.80 34.38
C ASP A 777 13.15 3.38 33.95
N LEU A 778 12.72 4.52 34.53
CA LEU A 778 11.47 5.18 34.13
C LEU A 778 11.54 5.75 32.71
N ILE A 779 12.70 6.26 32.30
CA ILE A 779 12.91 6.75 30.93
C ILE A 779 12.86 5.58 29.95
N MET A 780 13.41 4.43 30.33
CA MET A 780 13.34 3.23 29.51
C MET A 780 11.93 2.67 29.41
N GLU A 781 11.21 2.66 30.52
CA GLU A 781 9.81 2.25 30.57
C GLU A 781 8.92 3.16 29.73
N GLU A 782 9.13 4.49 29.77
CA GLU A 782 8.44 5.46 28.91
C GLU A 782 8.64 5.14 27.43
N ARG A 783 9.89 4.86 27.02
CA ARG A 783 10.22 4.47 25.64
C ARG A 783 9.57 3.16 25.22
N GLN A 784 9.61 2.15 26.09
CA GLN A 784 8.97 0.87 25.83
C GLN A 784 7.45 1.03 25.69
N LEU A 785 6.84 1.84 26.55
CA LEU A 785 5.42 2.16 26.51
C LEU A 785 5.00 2.80 25.18
N ILE A 786 5.81 3.69 24.60
CA ILE A 786 5.55 4.26 23.27
C ILE A 786 5.47 3.15 22.21
N ASN A 787 6.44 2.24 22.19
CA ASN A 787 6.46 1.12 21.24
C ASN A 787 5.22 0.23 21.39
N ASP A 788 4.83 -0.06 22.63
CA ASP A 788 3.68 -0.91 22.91
C ASP A 788 2.36 -0.21 22.62
N LEU A 789 2.27 1.10 22.88
CA LEU A 789 1.14 1.93 22.47
C LEU A 789 0.99 1.94 20.94
N ILE A 790 2.07 2.03 20.16
CA ILE A 790 1.99 1.96 18.70
C ILE A 790 1.43 0.61 18.25
N LYS A 791 1.89 -0.51 18.85
CA LYS A 791 1.33 -1.84 18.54
C LYS A 791 -0.15 -1.90 18.86
N VAL A 792 -0.54 -1.39 20.03
CA VAL A 792 -1.96 -1.32 20.40
C VAL A 792 -2.72 -0.45 19.42
N LEU A 793 -2.27 0.79 19.13
CA LEU A 793 -2.88 1.80 18.23
C LEU A 793 -3.00 1.33 16.77
N SER A 794 -2.09 0.47 16.32
CA SER A 794 -2.12 -0.13 14.99
C SER A 794 -2.73 -1.52 14.97
N ALA A 795 -3.23 -2.05 16.09
CA ALA A 795 -3.85 -3.37 16.13
C ALA A 795 -5.06 -3.49 15.17
N PRO A 796 -5.27 -4.67 14.57
CA PRO A 796 -6.29 -4.91 13.54
C PRO A 796 -7.73 -5.02 14.07
N PHE A 797 -8.03 -4.37 15.20
CA PHE A 797 -9.31 -4.43 15.90
C PHE A 797 -9.73 -3.03 16.38
N ASP A 798 -11.02 -2.86 16.69
CA ASP A 798 -11.56 -1.60 17.21
C ASP A 798 -11.79 -1.64 18.74
N GLU A 799 -12.08 -2.82 19.28
CA GLU A 799 -12.29 -3.01 20.72
C GLU A 799 -10.95 -3.03 21.46
N LEU A 800 -10.83 -2.18 22.49
CA LEU A 800 -9.63 -2.05 23.33
C LEU A 800 -9.06 -3.41 23.77
N ASP A 801 -9.90 -4.30 24.31
CA ASP A 801 -9.45 -5.59 24.85
C ASP A 801 -8.77 -6.46 23.77
N LYS A 802 -9.25 -6.40 22.52
CA LYS A 802 -8.64 -7.12 21.38
C LYS A 802 -7.36 -6.41 20.92
N CYS A 803 -7.34 -5.08 20.94
CA CYS A 803 -6.14 -4.30 20.62
C CYS A 803 -5.02 -4.52 21.64
N ALA A 804 -5.35 -4.58 22.93
CA ALA A 804 -4.41 -4.81 24.02
C ALA A 804 -3.73 -6.17 23.88
N LYS A 805 -4.49 -7.21 23.53
CA LYS A 805 -3.98 -8.57 23.25
C LYS A 805 -2.98 -8.63 22.08
N TYR A 806 -2.94 -7.62 21.23
CA TYR A 806 -1.99 -7.54 20.12
C TYR A 806 -0.58 -7.15 20.59
N SER A 807 -0.43 -6.60 21.80
CA SER A 807 0.85 -6.35 22.45
C SER A 807 0.99 -7.22 23.69
N ALA A 808 2.05 -8.03 23.76
CA ALA A 808 2.26 -8.94 24.89
C ALA A 808 2.31 -8.19 26.24
N ASP A 809 2.91 -7.00 26.26
CA ASP A 809 3.03 -6.18 27.45
C ASP A 809 1.69 -5.58 27.88
N PHE A 810 0.89 -5.04 26.94
CA PHE A 810 -0.45 -4.53 27.27
C PHE A 810 -1.45 -5.65 27.62
N ASP A 811 -1.29 -6.86 27.08
CA ASP A 811 -2.08 -8.00 27.53
C ASP A 811 -1.72 -8.38 28.97
N LEU A 812 -0.43 -8.36 29.34
CA LEU A 812 -0.01 -8.51 30.73
C LEU A 812 -0.60 -7.40 31.63
N TYR A 813 -0.59 -6.14 31.18
CA TYR A 813 -1.18 -5.02 31.91
C TYR A 813 -2.69 -5.22 32.15
N ARG A 814 -3.41 -5.68 31.13
CA ARG A 814 -4.83 -6.06 31.23
C ARG A 814 -5.04 -7.20 32.22
N ILE A 815 -4.24 -8.26 32.13
CA ILE A 815 -4.28 -9.40 33.05
C ILE A 815 -4.05 -8.97 34.50
N CYS A 816 -3.09 -8.07 34.74
CA CYS A 816 -2.86 -7.48 36.07
C CYS A 816 -4.05 -6.63 36.53
N TYR A 817 -4.69 -5.85 35.65
CA TYR A 817 -5.91 -5.10 35.97
C TYR A 817 -7.06 -6.02 36.38
N ASP A 818 -7.29 -7.08 35.62
CA ASP A 818 -8.32 -8.09 35.94
C ASP A 818 -8.01 -8.77 37.28
N PHE A 819 -6.74 -9.10 37.54
CA PHE A 819 -6.31 -9.69 38.81
C PHE A 819 -6.45 -8.75 40.01
N VAL A 820 -6.16 -7.45 39.86
CA VAL A 820 -6.35 -6.49 40.97
C VAL A 820 -7.82 -6.31 41.31
N ASN A 821 -8.71 -6.38 40.32
CA ASN A 821 -10.16 -6.31 40.54
C ASN A 821 -10.72 -7.62 41.13
N ASP A 822 -10.13 -8.77 40.81
CA ASP A 822 -10.46 -10.06 41.41
C ASP A 822 -9.20 -10.88 41.79
N PRO A 823 -8.60 -10.62 42.97
CA PRO A 823 -7.38 -11.30 43.41
C PRO A 823 -7.56 -12.78 43.71
N SER A 824 -8.79 -13.31 43.64
CA SER A 824 -9.10 -14.73 43.84
C SER A 824 -8.74 -15.59 42.63
N ARG A 825 -8.64 -15.00 41.44
CA ARG A 825 -8.30 -15.67 40.18
C ARG A 825 -6.90 -16.27 40.20
N GLU A 826 -6.80 -17.54 39.81
CA GLU A 826 -5.55 -18.30 39.81
C GLU A 826 -4.94 -18.55 38.41
N ASP A 827 -5.62 -18.14 37.36
CA ASP A 827 -5.24 -18.38 35.96
C ASP A 827 -4.58 -17.17 35.28
N LEU A 828 -4.61 -16.00 35.94
CA LEU A 828 -4.19 -14.73 35.34
C LEU A 828 -2.69 -14.48 35.43
N ILE A 829 -2.12 -14.52 36.64
CA ILE A 829 -0.69 -14.21 36.88
C ILE A 829 0.05 -15.40 37.51
N GLN A 830 1.37 -15.40 37.33
CA GLN A 830 2.27 -16.45 37.81
C GLN A 830 2.18 -16.65 39.34
N PRO A 831 2.33 -17.89 39.85
CA PRO A 831 2.08 -18.19 41.26
C PRO A 831 2.94 -17.41 42.26
N ARG A 832 4.17 -17.04 41.91
CA ARG A 832 5.08 -16.32 42.81
C ARG A 832 4.61 -14.89 43.03
N GLU A 833 4.32 -14.18 41.94
CA GLU A 833 3.82 -12.80 41.90
C GLU A 833 2.47 -12.72 42.63
N ARG A 834 1.57 -13.67 42.34
CA ARG A 834 0.28 -13.81 43.03
C ARG A 834 0.43 -14.04 44.52
N GLY A 835 1.30 -14.98 44.90
CA GLY A 835 1.58 -15.30 46.29
C GLY A 835 2.12 -14.09 47.05
N SER A 836 3.06 -13.34 46.47
CA SER A 836 3.58 -12.10 47.05
C SER A 836 2.49 -11.05 47.24
N TYR A 837 1.62 -10.85 46.24
CA TYR A 837 0.51 -9.91 46.33
C TYR A 837 -0.47 -10.27 47.45
N ARG A 838 -0.91 -11.53 47.47
CA ARG A 838 -1.83 -12.06 48.48
C ARG A 838 -1.22 -12.01 49.87
N LEU A 839 0.07 -12.36 50.01
CA LEU A 839 0.78 -12.28 51.29
C LEU A 839 0.85 -10.84 51.80
N TYR A 840 1.15 -9.85 50.95
CA TYR A 840 1.20 -8.45 51.36
C TYR A 840 -0.18 -7.93 51.80
N HIS A 841 -1.24 -8.25 51.03
CA HIS A 841 -2.62 -7.82 51.31
C HIS A 841 -3.39 -8.69 52.31
N ASN A 842 -2.75 -9.68 52.93
CA ASN A 842 -3.37 -10.59 53.89
C ASN A 842 -4.55 -11.39 53.31
N LEU A 843 -4.41 -11.83 52.07
CA LEU A 843 -5.31 -12.79 51.43
C LEU A 843 -4.79 -14.21 51.62
N SER A 844 -5.68 -15.20 51.57
CA SER A 844 -5.32 -16.61 51.73
C SER A 844 -4.39 -17.08 50.60
N LEU A 845 -3.31 -17.78 50.98
CA LEU A 845 -2.36 -18.38 50.04
C LEU A 845 -2.76 -19.83 49.72
N THR A 846 -2.55 -20.25 48.48
CA THR A 846 -2.65 -21.66 48.09
C THR A 846 -1.41 -22.45 48.54
N ALA A 847 -1.51 -23.78 48.60
CA ALA A 847 -0.36 -24.65 48.92
C ALA A 847 0.81 -24.45 47.93
N LYS A 848 0.50 -24.23 46.65
CA LYS A 848 1.49 -23.98 45.60
C LYS A 848 2.19 -22.63 45.81
N GLU A 849 1.44 -21.56 46.08
CA GLU A 849 2.00 -20.24 46.41
C GLU A 849 2.93 -20.31 47.62
N LEU A 850 2.48 -20.94 48.70
CA LEU A 850 3.25 -21.09 49.93
C LEU A 850 4.57 -21.84 49.70
N SER A 851 4.58 -22.85 48.81
CA SER A 851 5.78 -23.64 48.50
C SER A 851 6.84 -22.89 47.68
N ILE A 852 6.43 -21.85 46.94
CA ILE A 852 7.31 -21.08 46.04
C ILE A 852 7.83 -19.80 46.73
N LEU A 853 7.09 -19.26 47.68
CA LEU A 853 7.50 -18.08 48.42
C LEU A 853 8.66 -18.39 49.38
N PRO A 854 9.68 -17.51 49.46
CA PRO A 854 10.73 -17.65 50.45
C PRO A 854 10.17 -17.67 51.89
N GLN A 855 10.60 -18.65 52.69
CA GLN A 855 10.06 -18.83 54.05
C GLN A 855 10.32 -17.62 54.95
N ASP A 856 11.49 -16.98 54.82
CA ASP A 856 11.86 -15.76 55.53
C ASP A 856 10.91 -14.59 55.25
N VAL A 857 10.38 -14.49 54.03
CA VAL A 857 9.40 -13.47 53.64
C VAL A 857 8.02 -13.71 54.27
N VAL A 858 7.59 -14.97 54.31
CA VAL A 858 6.35 -15.38 54.98
C VAL A 858 6.45 -15.07 56.48
N ILE A 859 7.57 -15.44 57.09
CA ILE A 859 7.86 -15.16 58.51
C ILE A 859 7.92 -13.65 58.77
N ALA A 860 8.59 -12.86 57.92
CA ALA A 860 8.67 -11.41 58.08
C ALA A 860 7.29 -10.74 58.08
N ASN A 861 6.40 -11.14 57.16
CA ASN A 861 5.01 -10.65 57.15
C ASN A 861 4.25 -11.04 58.42
N LYS A 862 4.45 -12.27 58.93
CA LYS A 862 3.86 -12.72 60.20
C LYS A 862 4.33 -11.87 61.39
N VAL A 863 5.64 -11.57 61.46
CA VAL A 863 6.23 -10.68 62.48
C VAL A 863 5.58 -9.30 62.45
N LEU A 864 5.50 -8.67 61.28
CA LEU A 864 5.00 -7.29 61.14
C LEU A 864 3.51 -7.15 61.48
N ARG A 865 2.74 -8.23 61.33
CA ARG A 865 1.33 -8.25 61.73
C ARG A 865 1.15 -8.35 63.25
N GLY A 866 2.11 -8.91 63.97
CA GLY A 866 2.10 -9.00 65.44
C GLY A 866 0.98 -9.86 66.04
N LYS A 867 0.23 -10.63 65.24
CA LYS A 867 -0.96 -11.39 65.67
C LYS A 867 -0.70 -12.87 65.95
N GLU A 868 0.44 -13.40 65.53
CA GLU A 868 0.75 -14.83 65.61
C GLU A 868 2.13 -15.07 66.27
N LYS A 869 2.24 -16.10 67.10
CA LYS A 869 3.53 -16.51 67.68
C LYS A 869 4.39 -17.22 66.63
N LEU A 870 5.68 -16.90 66.64
CA LEU A 870 6.68 -17.63 65.84
C LEU A 870 6.93 -19.01 66.45
N THR A 871 7.03 -20.03 65.59
CA THR A 871 7.44 -21.39 65.94
C THR A 871 8.96 -21.50 66.04
N ASP A 872 9.47 -22.55 66.72
CA ASP A 872 10.92 -22.77 66.84
C ASP A 872 11.63 -22.92 65.49
N SER A 873 10.96 -23.54 64.50
CA SER A 873 11.49 -23.68 63.13
C SER A 873 11.66 -22.31 62.45
N GLU A 874 10.64 -21.45 62.55
CA GLU A 874 10.69 -20.09 62.00
C GLU A 874 11.79 -19.24 62.68
N ILE A 875 11.96 -19.40 63.99
CA ILE A 875 13.02 -18.74 64.76
C ILE A 875 14.41 -19.18 64.27
N ASN A 876 14.60 -20.48 64.04
CA ASN A 876 15.89 -21.01 63.56
C ASN A 876 16.24 -20.49 62.15
N ILE A 877 15.25 -20.36 61.27
CA ILE A 877 15.44 -19.76 59.93
C ILE A 877 15.93 -18.32 60.06
N LEU A 878 15.23 -17.48 60.83
CA LEU A 878 15.62 -16.07 61.01
C LEU A 878 17.03 -15.94 61.62
N VAL A 879 17.41 -16.81 62.57
CA VAL A 879 18.73 -16.78 63.18
C VAL A 879 19.82 -17.23 62.19
N SER A 880 19.61 -18.33 61.48
CA SER A 880 20.59 -18.85 60.50
C SER A 880 20.82 -17.88 59.33
N TYR A 881 19.81 -17.12 58.94
CA TYR A 881 19.92 -16.09 57.90
C TYR A 881 20.45 -14.76 58.43
N GLY A 882 20.70 -14.63 59.74
CA GLY A 882 21.24 -13.43 60.37
C GLY A 882 20.24 -12.26 60.43
N ILE A 883 18.94 -12.57 60.42
CA ILE A 883 17.82 -11.62 60.58
C ILE A 883 17.40 -11.51 62.05
N ALA A 884 17.75 -12.49 62.87
CA ALA A 884 17.54 -12.47 64.32
C ALA A 884 18.76 -13.04 65.06
N ASN A 885 18.86 -12.77 66.36
CA ASN A 885 19.80 -13.48 67.24
C ASN A 885 19.14 -13.81 68.59
N LYS A 886 19.70 -14.79 69.30
CA LYS A 886 19.31 -15.12 70.68
C LYS A 886 20.36 -14.55 71.64
N ARG A 887 19.94 -13.67 72.56
CA ARG A 887 20.80 -13.11 73.61
C ARG A 887 20.14 -13.33 74.96
N GLY A 888 20.78 -14.07 75.86
CA GLY A 888 20.23 -14.39 77.20
C GLY A 888 18.92 -15.18 77.17
N GLY A 889 18.69 -16.03 76.16
CA GLY A 889 17.45 -16.81 75.99
C GLY A 889 16.30 -16.04 75.32
N GLN A 890 16.42 -14.72 75.11
CA GLN A 890 15.43 -13.91 74.42
C GLN A 890 15.78 -13.73 72.94
N LEU A 891 14.77 -13.82 72.07
CA LEU A 891 14.88 -13.56 70.64
C LEU A 891 14.90 -12.06 70.38
N LYS A 892 15.93 -11.55 69.71
CA LYS A 892 16.00 -10.17 69.23
C LYS A 892 15.96 -10.16 67.70
N LEU A 893 14.93 -9.51 67.16
CA LEU A 893 14.73 -9.35 65.72
C LEU A 893 15.45 -8.10 65.20
N ASP A 894 16.08 -8.20 64.04
CA ASP A 894 16.59 -7.06 63.28
C ASP A 894 15.44 -6.48 62.44
N MET A 895 14.68 -5.55 63.04
CA MET A 895 13.51 -4.95 62.39
C MET A 895 13.81 -4.30 61.03
N PRO A 896 14.93 -3.58 60.84
CA PRO A 896 15.35 -3.11 59.52
C PRO A 896 15.46 -4.21 58.45
N LYS A 897 15.95 -5.40 58.79
CA LYS A 897 16.00 -6.55 57.84
C LYS A 897 14.62 -7.16 57.62
N ILE A 898 13.78 -7.24 58.65
CA ILE A 898 12.38 -7.69 58.53
C ILE A 898 11.59 -6.79 57.57
N LEU A 899 11.71 -5.46 57.72
CA LEU A 899 11.11 -4.49 56.79
C LEU A 899 11.68 -4.64 55.37
N GLY A 900 12.97 -4.91 55.25
CA GLY A 900 13.63 -5.23 53.99
C GLY A 900 12.99 -6.41 53.24
N LEU A 901 12.69 -7.50 53.95
CA LEU A 901 12.02 -8.67 53.40
C LEU A 901 10.56 -8.41 53.02
N GLN A 902 9.83 -7.63 53.81
CA GLN A 902 8.49 -7.20 53.42
C GLN A 902 8.55 -6.34 52.15
N PHE A 903 9.56 -5.49 52.02
CA PHE A 903 9.75 -4.63 50.86
C PHE A 903 10.15 -5.39 49.58
N ASP A 904 10.86 -6.51 49.71
CA ASP A 904 11.09 -7.50 48.63
C ASP A 904 9.75 -8.06 48.12
N THR A 905 8.80 -8.33 49.02
CA THR A 905 7.43 -8.75 48.64
C THR A 905 6.65 -7.61 47.98
N TYR A 906 6.74 -6.42 48.56
CA TYR A 906 6.03 -5.23 48.09
C TYR A 906 6.41 -4.82 46.67
N GLN A 907 7.62 -5.17 46.18
CA GLN A 907 7.99 -4.97 44.77
C GLN A 907 7.02 -5.59 43.80
N TYR A 908 6.63 -6.83 44.07
CA TYR A 908 5.68 -7.54 43.22
C TYR A 908 4.30 -6.87 43.26
N VAL A 909 3.90 -6.36 44.43
CA VAL A 909 2.65 -5.60 44.57
C VAL A 909 2.67 -4.34 43.72
N VAL A 910 3.73 -3.53 43.85
CA VAL A 910 3.90 -2.30 43.07
C VAL A 910 3.90 -2.60 41.58
N MET A 911 4.63 -3.61 41.13
CA MET A 911 4.65 -4.03 39.72
C MET A 911 3.24 -4.38 39.22
N ILE A 912 2.51 -5.24 39.93
CA ILE A 912 1.15 -5.65 39.56
C ILE A 912 0.20 -4.45 39.53
N GLN A 913 0.23 -3.59 40.55
CA GLN A 913 -0.65 -2.41 40.64
C GLN A 913 -0.31 -1.37 39.56
N LYS A 914 0.98 -1.20 39.27
CA LYS A 914 1.46 -0.32 38.21
C LYS A 914 0.99 -0.80 36.84
N TYR A 915 1.17 -2.08 36.54
CA TYR A 915 0.68 -2.68 35.29
C TYR A 915 -0.84 -2.63 35.17
N ALA A 916 -1.57 -2.88 36.26
CA ALA A 916 -3.01 -2.66 36.30
C ALA A 916 -3.39 -1.20 36.01
N HIS A 917 -2.62 -0.24 36.55
CA HIS A 917 -2.81 1.19 36.29
C HIS A 917 -2.56 1.54 34.81
N HIS A 918 -1.53 0.97 34.18
CA HIS A 918 -1.24 1.19 32.77
C HIS A 918 -2.45 0.88 31.89
N TYR A 919 -3.06 -0.29 32.10
CA TYR A 919 -4.26 -0.68 31.37
C TYR A 919 -5.46 0.20 31.69
N LYS A 920 -5.65 0.54 32.97
CA LYS A 920 -6.74 1.42 33.40
C LYS A 920 -6.67 2.79 32.70
N VAL A 921 -5.51 3.43 32.68
CA VAL A 921 -5.34 4.75 32.03
C VAL A 921 -5.60 4.64 30.52
N LEU A 922 -5.08 3.60 29.87
CA LEU A 922 -5.38 3.36 28.45
C LEU A 922 -6.89 3.19 28.21
N LYS A 923 -7.58 2.45 29.09
CA LYS A 923 -9.03 2.24 29.04
C LYS A 923 -9.81 3.52 29.23
N ASP A 924 -9.44 4.33 30.21
CA ASP A 924 -10.09 5.60 30.53
C ASP A 924 -9.89 6.65 29.41
N ARG A 925 -8.83 6.53 28.60
CA ARG A 925 -8.48 7.45 27.50
C ARG A 925 -8.75 6.89 26.10
N TRP A 926 -9.39 5.73 25.99
CA TRP A 926 -9.48 5.01 24.71
C TRP A 926 -10.26 5.76 23.62
N GLU A 927 -11.30 6.50 24.00
CA GLU A 927 -12.11 7.28 23.07
C GLU A 927 -11.27 8.37 22.39
N GLU A 928 -10.49 9.13 23.15
CA GLU A 928 -9.55 10.14 22.64
C GLU A 928 -8.50 9.50 21.72
N LEU A 929 -7.97 8.34 22.11
CA LEU A 929 -6.98 7.61 21.31
C LEU A 929 -7.55 6.99 20.03
N THR A 930 -8.86 6.77 19.96
CA THR A 930 -9.52 6.24 18.77
C THR A 930 -9.45 7.24 17.62
N GLU A 931 -9.46 8.54 17.88
CA GLU A 931 -9.26 9.56 16.84
C GLU A 931 -7.86 9.47 16.23
N LEU A 932 -6.83 9.31 17.07
CA LEU A 932 -5.47 9.08 16.60
C LEU A 932 -5.35 7.80 15.76
N ARG A 933 -6.01 6.70 16.19
CA ARG A 933 -6.06 5.46 15.38
C ARG A 933 -6.66 5.71 14.00
N ARG A 934 -7.76 6.46 13.93
CA ARG A 934 -8.44 6.79 12.66
C ARG A 934 -7.53 7.63 11.76
N SER A 935 -6.80 8.58 12.32
CA SER A 935 -5.84 9.40 11.56
C SER A 935 -4.67 8.58 11.05
N ILE A 936 -4.10 7.68 11.87
CA ILE A 936 -3.07 6.74 11.44
C ILE A 936 -3.59 5.85 10.30
N LEU A 937 -4.82 5.35 10.42
CA LEU A 937 -5.43 4.52 9.37
C LEU A 937 -5.62 5.30 8.07
N LYS A 938 -6.05 6.56 8.14
CA LYS A 938 -6.14 7.43 6.95
C LYS A 938 -4.79 7.61 6.27
N ASP A 939 -3.73 7.83 7.04
CA ASP A 939 -2.37 7.92 6.49
C ASP A 939 -1.96 6.59 5.83
N PHE A 940 -2.20 5.45 6.47
CA PHE A 940 -1.92 4.11 5.90
C PHE A 940 -2.68 3.87 4.59
N ASN A 941 -3.89 4.42 4.47
CA ASN A 941 -4.71 4.28 3.26
C ASN A 941 -4.25 5.21 2.14
N ALA A 942 -3.65 6.35 2.49
CA ALA A 942 -3.06 7.27 1.53
C ALA A 942 -1.70 6.79 1.01
N PHE A 943 -0.98 5.98 1.79
CA PHE A 943 0.30 5.42 1.38
C PHE A 943 0.15 4.16 0.54
N VAL A 944 0.82 4.13 -0.62
CA VAL A 944 0.91 2.91 -1.44
C VAL A 944 2.00 1.96 -0.91
N ILE A 945 2.91 2.46 -0.08
CA ILE A 945 3.91 1.63 0.61
C ILE A 945 3.19 0.89 1.73
N LYS A 946 3.30 -0.45 1.76
CA LYS A 946 2.68 -1.31 2.80
C LYS A 946 3.74 -2.06 3.60
N ASP A 947 4.62 -1.33 4.30
CA ASP A 947 5.69 -1.90 5.12
C ASP A 947 5.43 -1.67 6.63
N PRO A 948 5.00 -2.70 7.37
CA PRO A 948 4.70 -2.60 8.80
C PRO A 948 5.84 -2.06 9.66
N LEU A 949 7.08 -2.40 9.33
CA LEU A 949 8.25 -1.97 10.10
C LEU A 949 8.55 -0.50 9.83
N LEU A 950 8.49 -0.08 8.56
CA LEU A 950 8.62 1.33 8.18
C LEU A 950 7.57 2.19 8.90
N PHE A 951 6.31 1.77 8.90
CA PHE A 951 5.25 2.51 9.58
C PHE A 951 5.42 2.56 11.09
N HIS A 952 5.78 1.43 11.71
CA HIS A 952 6.04 1.40 13.14
C HIS A 952 7.16 2.36 13.51
N ASN A 953 8.28 2.33 12.78
CA ASN A 953 9.42 3.22 13.02
C ASN A 953 9.04 4.68 12.77
N PHE A 954 8.27 4.96 11.73
CA PHE A 954 7.80 6.30 11.41
C PHE A 954 6.94 6.89 12.54
N LEU A 955 5.91 6.15 12.98
CA LEU A 955 5.06 6.58 14.10
C LEU A 955 5.85 6.73 15.40
N ARG A 956 6.83 5.83 15.65
CA ARG A 956 7.72 5.92 16.80
C ARG A 956 8.48 7.23 16.83
N GLU A 957 9.10 7.63 15.71
CA GLU A 957 9.82 8.90 15.65
C GLU A 957 8.91 10.11 15.88
N LEU A 958 7.70 10.11 15.31
CA LEU A 958 6.73 11.18 15.54
C LEU A 958 6.32 11.27 17.02
N MET A 959 5.97 10.14 17.64
CA MET A 959 5.53 10.09 19.03
C MET A 959 6.67 10.45 20.00
N VAL A 960 7.90 9.98 19.75
CA VAL A 960 9.08 10.38 20.54
C VAL A 960 9.30 11.89 20.47
N ARG A 961 9.25 12.51 19.29
CA ARG A 961 9.36 13.98 19.18
C ARG A 961 8.28 14.72 19.97
N ARG A 962 7.05 14.18 20.01
CA ARG A 962 5.98 14.74 20.86
C ARG A 962 6.29 14.61 22.35
N THR A 963 6.92 13.52 22.80
CA THR A 963 7.38 13.41 24.20
C THR A 963 8.44 14.45 24.56
N GLU A 964 9.25 14.86 23.59
CA GLU A 964 10.23 15.95 23.72
C GLU A 964 9.59 17.36 23.60
N LEU A 965 8.26 17.45 23.63
CA LEU A 965 7.47 18.69 23.53
C LEU A 965 7.60 19.44 22.19
N LYS A 966 8.13 18.79 21.16
CA LYS A 966 8.24 19.39 19.82
C LYS A 966 6.85 19.42 19.18
N LYS A 967 6.55 20.52 18.49
CA LYS A 967 5.40 20.59 17.58
C LYS A 967 5.81 19.99 16.25
N LEU A 968 5.05 19.02 15.76
CA LEU A 968 5.35 18.36 14.49
C LEU A 968 4.89 19.25 13.33
N THR A 969 5.70 19.34 12.27
CA THR A 969 5.28 19.95 11.00
C THR A 969 5.15 18.88 9.93
N GLN A 970 4.31 19.13 8.92
CA GLN A 970 4.11 18.20 7.80
C GLN A 970 5.43 17.92 7.08
N LYS A 971 6.23 18.97 6.82
CA LYS A 971 7.55 18.86 6.19
C LYS A 971 8.51 17.96 6.98
N GLU A 972 8.66 18.19 8.28
CA GLU A 972 9.54 17.37 9.12
C GLU A 972 9.10 15.90 9.15
N ALA A 973 7.80 15.63 9.21
CA ALA A 973 7.29 14.28 9.19
C ALA A 973 7.63 13.56 7.87
N LEU A 974 7.52 14.25 6.74
CA LEU A 974 7.91 13.70 5.43
C LEU A 974 9.42 13.48 5.31
N GLU A 975 10.24 14.38 5.86
CA GLU A 975 11.70 14.20 5.94
C GLU A 975 12.09 12.98 6.78
N ILE A 976 11.40 12.73 7.91
CA ILE A 976 11.59 11.53 8.73
C ILE A 976 11.21 10.28 7.93
N LEU A 977 10.04 10.28 7.29
CA LEU A 977 9.60 9.15 6.48
C LEU A 977 10.60 8.85 5.35
N LYS A 978 11.09 9.89 4.66
CA LYS A 978 12.14 9.78 3.63
C LYS A 978 13.42 9.17 4.17
N GLY A 979 13.84 9.53 5.39
CA GLY A 979 15.06 9.00 6.00
C GLY A 979 14.96 7.54 6.47
N LEU A 980 13.74 6.99 6.58
CA LEU A 980 13.49 5.61 6.99
C LEU A 980 13.29 4.64 5.82
N ILE A 981 12.99 5.18 4.64
CA ILE A 981 12.90 4.48 3.35
C ILE A 981 14.32 4.26 2.81
#